data_AF-A0A958P339-F1
#
_entry.id   AF-A0A958P339-F1
#
_cell.length_a   1.000
_cell.length_b   1.000
_cell.length_c   1.000
_cell.angle_alpha   90.00
_cell.angle_beta   90.00
_cell.angle_gamma   90.00
#
_symmetry.space_group_name_H-M   'P 1'
#
loop_
_entity.id
_entity.type
_entity.pdbx_description
1 polymer ?
#
loop_
_entity_poly.entity_id
_entity_poly.type
_entity_poly.pdbx_seq_one_letter_code
_entity_poly.pdbx_strand_id
1 'polypeptide(L)'
;MRIDKTTYKDKEENQIGMTADHTSRPDKVLFFADPHFLFFKSQYTNGTFPFAQHTRQLYAKVKEPLPQKNSFNLIPIINTTRLPKSDKSRHNLNFITMKKNFQLVLAIVATSLLSSCGGGGKSITEIKLFPVKSGKEFQYIDKEGKIVISPQFKNATVFRDGLALVETSGDEPKFGFITDDGKYAINAQYKEATVFSDGLAWVVSENAAPAAIDKKGEIKFTLQDAQEVRLFKDGLAAFSMVNEEGDEKWGFVDKTGKVVINPQFISVSNFSNGKCGVRNDEGKWGFIDKEGKVVINHQFDGAGDFQNGQCVVESGNKAGVIDKDGKYIINPQFSSMQIDGDLFHVVQDGKHGWCDKDGKLIINPQFGEAYPFNGNKITSVQSGKSYGYIDRDGKIVINPQFDVALPFNGKLALVVSASKIGFIDKEGKYAINPQFDDVSRDLVQYFLTGGSEYSSANTDYFNVGAITSVLNFDSPEGFTFNSTFDDVMKKYELQERKFGKYSSEHEVLSSKKITNDASYSFYVLGSAYDKITVTKGSGWYTYTDTEYKFNGKNKPTGFAYSISLSGKGYGKEDAVFSAIQSKLSGYKKDENRSGDDDFIFTDGKKEIRIAMNSGDIVIVISAATSEEATDEEVVEVVEVVEEYGD
;
A
#
# COMPACT_ATOMS: atom_id res chain seq x y z
N MET A 1 -9.37 47.73 11.11
CA MET A 1 -10.00 49.01 10.73
C MET A 1 -10.75 48.79 9.43
N ARG A 2 -12.03 49.20 9.38
CA ARG A 2 -12.99 49.28 8.27
C ARG A 2 -12.70 48.57 6.93
N ILE A 3 -13.63 47.69 6.55
CA ILE A 3 -13.93 47.27 5.18
C ILE A 3 -14.68 48.41 4.47
N ASP A 4 -14.29 48.73 3.24
CA ASP A 4 -15.19 49.01 2.10
C ASP A 4 -14.34 48.96 0.81
N LYS A 5 -14.68 48.06 -0.14
CA LYS A 5 -15.34 48.34 -1.44
C LYS A 5 -14.48 49.25 -2.33
N THR A 6 -14.10 48.90 -3.55
CA THR A 6 -14.92 48.40 -4.67
C THR A 6 -14.01 48.03 -5.85
N THR A 7 -14.44 47.00 -6.60
CA THR A 7 -14.23 46.75 -8.03
C THR A 7 -13.76 47.92 -8.90
N TYR A 8 -12.75 47.67 -9.75
CA TYR A 8 -12.73 48.16 -11.12
C TYR A 8 -12.17 47.10 -12.08
N LYS A 9 -12.91 46.89 -13.16
CA LYS A 9 -12.65 46.04 -14.33
C LYS A 9 -11.77 46.80 -15.34
N ASP A 10 -11.38 46.03 -16.37
CA ASP A 10 -10.91 46.39 -17.73
C ASP A 10 -9.39 46.25 -17.91
N LYS A 11 -8.95 45.25 -18.72
CA LYS A 11 -8.80 45.28 -20.20
C LYS A 11 -7.76 46.35 -20.58
N GLU A 12 -6.76 46.13 -21.42
CA GLU A 12 -6.62 45.28 -22.60
C GLU A 12 -5.11 45.27 -22.96
N GLU A 13 -4.69 44.17 -23.58
CA GLU A 13 -3.72 44.01 -24.67
C GLU A 13 -2.46 44.88 -24.86
N ASN A 14 -1.42 44.16 -25.28
CA ASN A 14 -0.42 44.48 -26.30
C ASN A 14 1.00 44.93 -25.89
N GLN A 15 1.87 43.91 -25.95
CA GLN A 15 2.99 43.79 -26.91
C GLN A 15 4.37 44.41 -26.61
N ILE A 16 5.37 43.59 -26.96
CA ILE A 16 6.76 43.88 -27.36
C ILE A 16 7.86 43.70 -26.29
N GLY A 17 8.44 42.50 -26.36
CA GLY A 17 9.86 42.14 -26.39
C GLY A 17 10.93 43.06 -25.79
N MET A 18 11.74 42.48 -24.89
CA MET A 18 13.18 42.74 -24.80
C MET A 18 13.92 41.46 -24.39
N THR A 19 14.99 41.17 -25.13
CA THR A 19 16.06 40.21 -24.86
C THR A 19 16.98 40.70 -23.73
N ALA A 20 17.41 39.82 -22.83
CA ALA A 20 18.83 39.60 -22.44
C ALA A 20 18.97 38.84 -21.10
N ASP A 21 19.67 37.70 -21.19
CA ASP A 21 20.84 37.27 -20.40
C ASP A 21 20.75 36.94 -18.89
N HIS A 22 21.70 36.08 -18.53
CA HIS A 22 21.85 35.20 -17.39
C HIS A 22 22.05 35.82 -16.00
N THR A 23 21.89 34.93 -15.02
CA THR A 23 22.46 34.90 -13.66
C THR A 23 21.78 35.70 -12.56
N SER A 24 21.25 34.97 -11.57
CA SER A 24 21.58 35.04 -10.13
C SER A 24 20.37 34.79 -9.23
N ARG A 25 20.63 34.03 -8.17
CA ARG A 25 19.69 33.53 -7.14
C ARG A 25 18.88 34.66 -6.48
N PRO A 26 17.62 34.45 -6.08
CA PRO A 26 16.99 35.33 -5.11
C PRO A 26 17.20 34.83 -3.68
N ASP A 27 17.76 35.73 -2.88
CA ASP A 27 17.77 35.68 -1.43
C ASP A 27 16.36 35.76 -0.84
N LYS A 28 16.29 35.22 0.37
CA LYS A 28 15.16 35.11 1.31
C LYS A 28 14.32 36.38 1.41
N VAL A 29 13.00 36.22 1.26
CA VAL A 29 12.01 37.15 1.79
C VAL A 29 11.20 36.43 2.86
N LEU A 30 11.35 36.88 4.11
CA LEU A 30 10.49 36.55 5.24
C LEU A 30 9.11 37.20 5.04
N PHE A 31 8.05 36.39 5.07
CA PHE A 31 6.73 36.85 5.46
C PHE A 31 6.25 36.03 6.66
N PHE A 32 5.99 36.73 7.76
CA PHE A 32 5.26 36.24 8.91
C PHE A 32 3.79 36.02 8.54
N ALA A 33 3.26 34.84 8.81
CA ALA A 33 1.83 34.58 8.87
C ALA A 33 1.50 33.63 10.05
N ASP A 34 0.42 33.98 10.73
CA ASP A 34 -0.23 33.46 11.94
C ASP A 34 -0.21 31.93 12.17
N PRO A 35 -0.16 31.44 13.43
CA PRO A 35 0.06 30.03 13.74
C PRO A 35 -1.24 29.32 14.12
N HIS A 36 -1.90 28.64 13.18
CA HIS A 36 -2.91 27.62 13.53
C HIS A 36 -3.06 26.58 12.41
N PHE A 37 -2.04 25.75 12.15
CA PHE A 37 -2.23 24.45 11.49
C PHE A 37 -1.09 23.49 11.86
N LEU A 38 -1.38 22.57 12.78
CA LEU A 38 -0.55 21.41 13.11
C LEU A 38 -0.66 20.39 11.97
N PHE A 39 0.38 20.26 11.16
CA PHE A 39 0.57 19.13 10.24
C PHE A 39 1.12 17.94 11.03
N PHE A 40 0.29 16.92 11.24
CA PHE A 40 0.80 15.55 11.36
C PHE A 40 0.76 14.91 9.97
N LYS A 41 1.95 14.63 9.42
CA LYS A 41 2.12 13.70 8.30
C LYS A 41 1.62 12.32 8.75
N SER A 42 0.46 11.87 8.24
CA SER A 42 0.19 10.44 8.10
C SER A 42 -0.06 10.15 6.63
N GLN A 43 0.84 9.38 6.04
CA GLN A 43 0.79 9.02 4.63
C GLN A 43 -0.43 8.15 4.32
N TYR A 44 -1.13 8.57 3.28
CA TYR A 44 -1.97 7.84 2.33
C TYR A 44 -2.81 6.67 2.87
N THR A 45 -4.01 7.00 3.32
CA THR A 45 -5.11 6.06 3.48
C THR A 45 -5.86 5.89 2.16
N ASN A 46 -6.10 4.62 1.81
CA ASN A 46 -7.16 4.09 0.96
C ASN A 46 -8.26 5.09 0.56
N GLY A 47 -8.63 5.07 -0.73
CA GLY A 47 -9.90 5.59 -1.26
C GLY A 47 -11.11 4.80 -0.74
N THR A 48 -11.13 4.47 0.54
CA THR A 48 -12.31 3.98 1.23
C THR A 48 -13.28 5.13 1.40
N PHE A 49 -14.51 4.93 0.93
CA PHE A 49 -15.70 5.62 1.40
C PHE A 49 -15.64 5.90 2.91
N PRO A 50 -16.38 6.89 3.45
CA PRO A 50 -16.32 7.33 4.86
C PRO A 50 -16.35 6.23 5.94
N PHE A 51 -16.73 5.00 5.56
CA PHE A 51 -16.74 3.79 6.39
C PHE A 51 -15.41 3.40 7.06
N ALA A 52 -14.23 3.62 6.46
CA ALA A 52 -12.96 3.23 7.11
C ALA A 52 -12.51 4.18 8.23
N GLN A 53 -12.85 5.47 8.13
CA GLN A 53 -12.75 6.37 9.29
C GLN A 53 -13.78 5.97 10.36
N HIS A 54 -14.96 5.53 9.93
CA HIS A 54 -16.04 5.11 10.81
C HIS A 54 -15.70 3.83 11.58
N THR A 55 -15.02 2.84 11.00
CA THR A 55 -14.58 1.61 11.71
C THR A 55 -13.51 1.89 12.77
N ARG A 56 -12.57 2.82 12.52
CA ARG A 56 -11.64 3.30 13.56
C ARG A 56 -12.35 4.05 14.69
N GLN A 57 -13.33 4.90 14.35
CA GLN A 57 -14.16 5.59 15.34
C GLN A 57 -15.07 4.63 16.11
N LEU A 58 -15.54 3.56 15.49
CA LEU A 58 -16.33 2.49 16.12
C LEU A 58 -15.49 1.66 17.08
N TYR A 59 -14.29 1.25 16.66
CA TYR A 59 -13.35 0.60 17.57
C TYR A 59 -12.99 1.53 18.73
N ALA A 60 -12.84 2.83 18.48
CA ALA A 60 -12.66 3.82 19.55
C ALA A 60 -13.89 3.94 20.47
N LYS A 61 -15.12 3.98 19.92
CA LYS A 61 -16.39 4.02 20.68
C LYS A 61 -16.65 2.73 21.47
N VAL A 62 -16.25 1.57 20.96
CA VAL A 62 -16.24 0.29 21.71
C VAL A 62 -15.23 0.34 22.86
N LYS A 63 -14.18 1.17 22.75
CA LYS A 63 -13.05 1.23 23.68
C LYS A 63 -13.12 2.37 24.72
N GLU A 64 -13.97 3.39 24.57
CA GLU A 64 -14.00 4.53 25.50
C GLU A 64 -14.51 4.13 26.90
N PRO A 65 -13.70 4.29 27.98
CA PRO A 65 -14.23 4.45 29.32
C PRO A 65 -14.73 5.90 29.48
N LEU A 66 -15.92 6.09 30.06
CA LEU A 66 -16.46 7.41 30.38
C LEU A 66 -15.47 8.26 31.23
N PRO A 67 -15.52 9.60 31.12
CA PRO A 67 -14.61 10.49 31.84
C PRO A 67 -14.74 10.32 33.36
N GLN A 68 -13.61 10.13 34.03
CA GLN A 68 -13.52 10.05 35.49
C GLN A 68 -14.08 11.34 36.13
N LYS A 69 -15.09 11.18 36.99
CA LYS A 69 -15.44 12.19 38.00
C LYS A 69 -14.35 12.21 39.07
N ASN A 70 -13.59 13.30 39.15
CA ASN A 70 -12.98 13.78 40.40
C ASN A 70 -14.15 14.16 41.34
N SER A 71 -14.13 13.93 42.66
CA SER A 71 -13.12 14.38 43.63
C SER A 71 -13.30 13.75 45.05
N PHE A 72 -12.16 13.50 45.74
CA PHE A 72 -11.81 13.63 47.19
C PHE A 72 -12.76 13.08 48.30
N ASN A 73 -12.39 12.44 49.42
CA ASN A 73 -11.20 12.42 50.31
C ASN A 73 -11.21 11.15 51.23
N LEU A 74 -10.04 10.78 51.79
CA LEU A 74 -9.78 9.77 52.85
C LEU A 74 -10.23 10.26 54.26
N ILE A 75 -10.31 9.53 55.41
CA ILE A 75 -9.54 8.45 56.09
C ILE A 75 -10.44 7.80 57.24
N PRO A 76 -9.98 6.93 58.19
CA PRO A 76 -10.07 5.45 58.29
C PRO A 76 -10.92 4.87 59.49
N ILE A 77 -10.92 3.54 59.71
CA ILE A 77 -10.61 2.83 61.01
C ILE A 77 -10.87 1.28 60.94
N ILE A 78 -9.78 0.50 61.19
CA ILE A 78 -9.56 -0.72 62.02
C ILE A 78 -10.62 -1.87 62.14
N ASN A 79 -10.29 -3.01 61.50
CA ASN A 79 -9.98 -4.38 61.98
C ASN A 79 -10.86 -5.24 62.97
N THR A 80 -10.95 -6.54 62.59
CA THR A 80 -11.28 -7.80 63.34
C THR A 80 -12.77 -8.11 63.61
N THR A 81 -13.34 -9.33 63.43
CA THR A 81 -12.91 -10.69 63.82
C THR A 81 -13.76 -11.83 63.17
N ARG A 82 -13.11 -13.00 62.99
CA ARG A 82 -13.51 -14.43 63.14
C ARG A 82 -14.72 -15.10 62.41
N LEU A 83 -14.37 -16.27 61.83
CA LEU A 83 -15.19 -17.41 61.34
C LEU A 83 -15.91 -18.19 62.46
N PRO A 84 -16.89 -19.05 62.08
CA PRO A 84 -16.70 -20.49 62.30
C PRO A 84 -17.15 -21.42 61.13
N LYS A 85 -16.75 -22.70 61.25
CA LYS A 85 -16.83 -23.84 60.30
C LYS A 85 -18.11 -24.71 60.43
N SER A 86 -18.28 -25.59 59.42
CA SER A 86 -19.04 -26.87 59.33
C SER A 86 -20.58 -26.77 59.29
N ASP A 87 -21.33 -27.55 58.51
CA ASP A 87 -21.30 -29.02 58.36
C ASP A 87 -22.01 -29.51 57.07
N LYS A 88 -21.81 -30.81 56.79
CA LYS A 88 -22.26 -31.66 55.68
C LYS A 88 -23.79 -31.80 55.55
N SER A 89 -24.28 -32.07 54.34
CA SER A 89 -24.86 -33.39 53.98
C SER A 89 -25.48 -33.43 52.57
N ARG A 90 -25.39 -34.63 52.00
CA ARG A 90 -25.85 -35.12 50.70
C ARG A 90 -27.37 -35.04 50.55
N HIS A 91 -27.88 -35.00 49.32
CA HIS A 91 -29.01 -35.84 48.88
C HIS A 91 -28.88 -36.21 47.39
N ASN A 92 -28.97 -37.51 47.12
CA ASN A 92 -29.12 -38.14 45.81
C ASN A 92 -30.55 -37.93 45.30
N LEU A 93 -30.74 -37.88 43.98
CA LEU A 93 -31.88 -38.56 43.34
C LEU A 93 -31.52 -38.95 41.91
N ASN A 94 -31.87 -40.18 41.56
CA ASN A 94 -31.61 -40.85 40.31
C ASN A 94 -32.92 -41.53 39.85
N PHE A 95 -33.04 -41.72 38.53
CA PHE A 95 -34.02 -42.52 37.77
C PHE A 95 -35.44 -41.96 37.54
N ILE A 96 -35.90 -41.93 36.27
CA ILE A 96 -36.65 -43.04 35.62
C ILE A 96 -36.77 -42.81 34.09
N THR A 97 -36.77 -43.95 33.40
CA THR A 97 -36.68 -44.34 31.99
C THR A 97 -37.99 -44.25 31.18
N MET A 98 -37.92 -44.10 29.84
CA MET A 98 -38.61 -44.94 28.80
C MET A 98 -38.33 -44.42 27.36
N LYS A 99 -37.58 -45.17 26.52
CA LYS A 99 -37.99 -46.07 25.38
C LYS A 99 -38.66 -45.32 24.19
N LYS A 100 -38.46 -45.60 22.89
CA LYS A 100 -37.64 -46.49 22.01
C LYS A 100 -38.05 -46.07 20.56
N ASN A 101 -37.12 -45.82 19.62
CA ASN A 101 -36.80 -46.65 18.42
C ASN A 101 -37.36 -46.17 17.06
N PHE A 102 -36.51 -46.39 16.02
CA PHE A 102 -36.79 -46.52 14.56
C PHE A 102 -36.97 -45.17 13.78
N GLN A 103 -36.34 -44.84 12.64
CA GLN A 103 -35.87 -45.61 11.46
C GLN A 103 -34.67 -44.97 10.70
N LEU A 104 -34.06 -45.83 9.88
CA LEU A 104 -33.09 -45.69 8.79
C LEU A 104 -33.50 -44.68 7.67
N VAL A 105 -32.53 -43.95 7.08
CA VAL A 105 -32.68 -43.35 5.73
C VAL A 105 -31.41 -43.56 4.91
N LEU A 106 -31.62 -44.12 3.71
CA LEU A 106 -30.71 -44.32 2.59
C LEU A 106 -30.55 -43.01 1.80
N ALA A 107 -29.37 -42.68 1.28
CA ALA A 107 -29.26 -41.74 0.15
C ALA A 107 -27.97 -41.96 -0.65
N ILE A 108 -28.11 -42.41 -1.91
CA ILE A 108 -27.13 -42.18 -2.99
C ILE A 108 -27.89 -41.70 -4.23
N VAL A 109 -27.23 -40.78 -4.95
CA VAL A 109 -27.32 -40.39 -6.36
C VAL A 109 -28.17 -39.15 -6.69
N ALA A 110 -27.43 -38.03 -6.77
CA ALA A 110 -27.37 -37.04 -7.84
C ALA A 110 -28.50 -36.96 -8.90
N THR A 111 -29.03 -35.74 -9.08
CA THR A 111 -29.19 -35.12 -10.39
C THR A 111 -28.97 -33.61 -10.30
N SER A 112 -28.24 -33.13 -11.30
CA SER A 112 -27.79 -31.78 -11.58
C SER A 112 -28.89 -30.83 -12.10
N LEU A 113 -28.57 -29.52 -12.04
CA LEU A 113 -29.13 -28.39 -12.80
C LEU A 113 -30.49 -27.84 -12.36
N LEU A 114 -30.44 -26.80 -11.52
CA LEU A 114 -31.20 -25.58 -11.78
C LEU A 114 -30.24 -24.39 -11.67
N SER A 115 -29.88 -23.87 -12.84
CA SER A 115 -29.49 -22.48 -13.05
C SER A 115 -30.63 -21.59 -12.53
N SER A 116 -30.51 -21.14 -11.29
CA SER A 116 -31.24 -19.99 -10.81
C SER A 116 -30.36 -18.77 -11.03
N CYS A 117 -30.67 -18.00 -12.08
CA CYS A 117 -30.36 -16.58 -12.11
C CYS A 117 -31.11 -15.93 -10.95
N GLY A 118 -30.49 -15.96 -9.76
CA GLY A 118 -30.92 -15.25 -8.58
C GLY A 118 -29.87 -14.20 -8.26
N GLY A 119 -30.15 -12.96 -8.66
CA GLY A 119 -29.47 -11.79 -8.11
C GLY A 119 -29.75 -11.72 -6.61
N GLY A 120 -28.91 -12.37 -5.82
CA GLY A 120 -28.82 -12.18 -4.38
C GLY A 120 -27.57 -11.36 -4.12
N GLY A 121 -27.72 -10.18 -3.52
CA GLY A 121 -26.58 -9.50 -2.90
C GLY A 121 -25.85 -10.50 -2.01
N LYS A 122 -24.51 -10.50 -2.04
CA LYS A 122 -23.68 -11.44 -1.26
C LYS A 122 -24.18 -11.45 0.18
N SER A 123 -24.94 -12.48 0.54
CA SER A 123 -25.30 -12.74 1.93
C SER A 123 -23.98 -13.02 2.63
N ILE A 124 -23.61 -12.15 3.57
CA ILE A 124 -22.41 -12.33 4.37
C ILE A 124 -22.54 -13.71 5.03
N THR A 125 -21.57 -14.59 4.79
CA THR A 125 -21.59 -15.97 5.30
C THR A 125 -21.77 -15.96 6.81
N GLU A 126 -22.62 -16.85 7.32
CA GLU A 126 -22.83 -16.98 8.75
C GLU A 126 -21.52 -17.42 9.44
N ILE A 127 -21.09 -16.64 10.43
CA ILE A 127 -19.86 -16.88 11.18
C ILE A 127 -20.10 -18.03 12.14
N LYS A 128 -19.21 -19.03 12.12
CA LYS A 128 -19.26 -20.17 13.04
C LYS A 128 -18.53 -19.92 14.34
N LEU A 129 -17.37 -19.26 14.26
CA LEU A 129 -16.48 -19.00 15.38
C LEU A 129 -16.15 -17.51 15.45
N PHE A 130 -16.42 -16.91 16.61
CA PHE A 130 -16.25 -15.48 16.83
C PHE A 130 -14.93 -15.21 17.57
N PRO A 131 -13.99 -14.44 16.98
CA PRO A 131 -12.77 -14.02 17.66
C PRO A 131 -13.07 -12.93 18.69
N VAL A 132 -13.08 -13.32 19.96
CA VAL A 132 -13.39 -12.48 21.12
C VAL A 132 -12.22 -12.46 22.09
N LYS A 133 -12.21 -11.53 23.03
CA LYS A 133 -11.12 -11.35 23.99
C LYS A 133 -11.65 -11.08 25.38
N SER A 134 -11.13 -11.84 26.35
CA SER A 134 -11.31 -11.64 27.79
C SER A 134 -9.91 -11.60 28.40
N GLY A 135 -9.37 -10.41 28.67
CA GLY A 135 -7.97 -10.21 29.03
C GLY A 135 -7.10 -9.74 27.87
N LYS A 136 -5.92 -10.37 27.67
CA LYS A 136 -4.88 -9.87 26.76
C LYS A 136 -4.87 -10.51 25.37
N GLU A 137 -5.42 -11.70 25.23
CA GLU A 137 -5.32 -12.50 24.00
C GLU A 137 -6.69 -12.82 23.42
N PHE A 138 -6.74 -12.97 22.11
CA PHE A 138 -7.91 -13.44 21.39
C PHE A 138 -8.06 -14.96 21.54
N GLN A 139 -9.33 -15.35 21.66
CA GLN A 139 -9.85 -16.71 21.70
C GLN A 139 -11.01 -16.81 20.70
N TYR A 140 -11.47 -18.02 20.42
CA TYR A 140 -12.67 -18.22 19.58
C TYR A 140 -13.79 -18.88 20.37
N ILE A 141 -14.99 -18.32 20.24
CA ILE A 141 -16.23 -18.89 20.81
C ILE A 141 -17.17 -19.35 19.70
N ASP A 142 -18.01 -20.35 20.00
CA ASP A 142 -19.15 -20.70 19.15
C ASP A 142 -20.35 -19.76 19.40
N LYS A 143 -21.46 -20.04 18.70
CA LYS A 143 -22.72 -19.27 18.80
C LYS A 143 -23.43 -19.42 20.15
N GLU A 144 -23.07 -20.42 20.95
CA GLU A 144 -23.53 -20.60 22.33
C GLU A 144 -22.61 -19.90 23.34
N GLY A 145 -21.51 -19.29 22.88
CA GLY A 145 -20.54 -18.58 23.71
C GLY A 145 -19.51 -19.49 24.37
N LYS A 146 -19.45 -20.77 24.00
CA LYS A 146 -18.45 -21.71 24.51
C LYS A 146 -17.13 -21.48 23.81
N ILE A 147 -16.05 -21.42 24.60
CA ILE A 147 -14.69 -21.34 24.08
C ILE A 147 -14.36 -22.63 23.32
N VAL A 148 -14.06 -22.49 22.03
CA VAL A 148 -13.62 -23.56 21.13
C VAL A 148 -12.11 -23.55 20.98
N ILE A 149 -11.51 -22.37 20.83
CA ILE A 149 -10.06 -22.17 20.77
C ILE A 149 -9.67 -21.27 21.94
N SER A 150 -8.85 -21.77 22.85
CA SER A 150 -8.39 -21.04 24.05
C SER A 150 -7.59 -19.78 23.69
N PRO A 151 -7.57 -18.77 24.58
CA PRO A 151 -6.76 -17.56 24.38
C PRO A 151 -5.29 -17.90 24.12
N GLN A 152 -4.75 -17.37 23.01
CA GLN A 152 -3.33 -17.54 22.67
C GLN A 152 -2.82 -16.57 21.58
N PHE A 153 -3.69 -15.73 21.00
CA PHE A 153 -3.32 -14.88 19.85
C PHE A 153 -3.34 -13.41 20.20
N LYS A 154 -2.37 -12.65 19.69
CA LYS A 154 -2.35 -11.19 19.79
C LYS A 154 -3.44 -10.56 18.93
N ASN A 155 -3.64 -11.08 17.72
CA ASN A 155 -4.71 -10.72 16.79
C ASN A 155 -5.28 -11.97 16.11
N ALA A 156 -6.55 -11.92 15.72
CA ALA A 156 -7.29 -13.03 15.15
C ALA A 156 -8.33 -12.51 14.14
N THR A 157 -8.59 -13.27 13.09
CA THR A 157 -9.59 -12.94 12.06
C THR A 157 -10.74 -13.94 12.04
N VAL A 158 -11.84 -13.60 11.35
CA VAL A 158 -12.87 -14.60 11.04
C VAL A 158 -12.35 -15.59 10.01
N PHE A 159 -12.83 -16.83 10.10
CA PHE A 159 -12.48 -17.88 9.15
C PHE A 159 -13.00 -17.54 7.75
N ARG A 160 -12.08 -17.48 6.79
CA ARG A 160 -12.36 -17.31 5.36
C ARG A 160 -11.68 -18.43 4.62
N ASP A 161 -12.39 -19.02 3.66
CA ASP A 161 -11.85 -20.15 2.90
C ASP A 161 -11.41 -21.34 3.77
N GLY A 162 -11.97 -21.46 4.98
CA GLY A 162 -11.68 -22.53 5.95
C GLY A 162 -10.50 -22.25 6.88
N LEU A 163 -9.82 -21.11 6.75
CA LEU A 163 -8.68 -20.73 7.60
C LEU A 163 -8.90 -19.35 8.21
N ALA A 164 -8.37 -19.14 9.42
CA ALA A 164 -8.27 -17.82 10.02
C ALA A 164 -6.80 -17.38 10.07
N LEU A 165 -6.55 -16.14 9.68
CA LEU A 165 -5.28 -15.46 9.92
C LEU A 165 -5.19 -15.08 11.41
N VAL A 166 -4.08 -15.41 12.04
CA VAL A 166 -3.78 -15.10 13.44
C VAL A 166 -2.36 -14.57 13.58
N GLU A 167 -2.13 -13.76 14.61
CA GLU A 167 -0.82 -13.21 14.97
C GLU A 167 -0.41 -13.75 16.34
N THR A 168 0.80 -14.27 16.47
CA THR A 168 1.32 -14.77 17.74
C THR A 168 1.49 -13.65 18.77
N SER A 169 1.37 -14.01 20.04
CA SER A 169 1.80 -13.16 21.16
C SER A 169 3.33 -13.25 21.34
N GLY A 170 3.95 -12.19 21.87
CA GLY A 170 5.40 -12.15 22.15
C GLY A 170 6.06 -10.85 21.66
N ASP A 171 7.39 -10.80 21.79
CA ASP A 171 8.19 -9.62 21.41
C ASP A 171 8.29 -9.45 19.89
N GLU A 172 8.32 -10.56 19.15
CA GLU A 172 8.33 -10.60 17.69
C GLU A 172 7.08 -11.35 17.18
N PRO A 173 5.93 -10.67 17.14
CA PRO A 173 4.70 -11.29 16.71
C PRO A 173 4.75 -11.59 15.20
N LYS A 174 4.26 -12.76 14.81
CA LYS A 174 4.25 -13.25 13.43
C LYS A 174 2.88 -13.76 13.04
N PHE A 175 2.54 -13.59 11.78
CA PHE A 175 1.32 -14.10 11.18
C PHE A 175 1.44 -15.56 10.75
N GLY A 176 0.39 -16.31 11.01
CA GLY A 176 0.16 -17.69 10.56
C GLY A 176 -1.33 -17.95 10.34
N PHE A 177 -1.66 -19.17 9.92
CA PHE A 177 -3.04 -19.55 9.61
C PHE A 177 -3.47 -20.78 10.38
N ILE A 178 -4.66 -20.72 10.97
CA ILE A 178 -5.21 -21.81 11.78
C ILE A 178 -6.49 -22.41 11.17
N THR A 179 -6.73 -23.68 11.47
CA THR A 179 -8.01 -24.37 11.27
C THR A 179 -8.99 -24.10 12.41
N ASP A 180 -10.24 -24.51 12.22
CA ASP A 180 -11.33 -24.30 13.18
C ASP A 180 -11.19 -25.14 14.48
N ASP A 181 -10.27 -26.10 14.51
CA ASP A 181 -9.82 -26.79 15.73
C ASP A 181 -8.67 -26.07 16.46
N GLY A 182 -8.23 -24.91 15.95
CA GLY A 182 -7.20 -24.07 16.55
C GLY A 182 -5.75 -24.47 16.25
N LYS A 183 -5.53 -25.51 15.41
CA LYS A 183 -4.17 -25.89 14.99
C LYS A 183 -3.69 -25.04 13.84
N TYR A 184 -2.38 -24.81 13.74
CA TYR A 184 -1.79 -24.16 12.58
C TYR A 184 -1.88 -25.06 11.34
N ALA A 185 -2.56 -24.58 10.32
CA ALA A 185 -2.45 -25.11 8.96
C ALA A 185 -1.14 -24.65 8.31
N ILE A 186 -0.75 -23.39 8.60
CA ILE A 186 0.49 -22.78 8.15
C ILE A 186 1.08 -22.07 9.37
N ASN A 187 2.26 -22.52 9.81
CA ASN A 187 2.91 -21.99 11.01
C ASN A 187 3.15 -20.49 10.93
N ALA A 188 3.07 -19.82 12.07
CA ALA A 188 3.34 -18.40 12.17
C ALA A 188 4.82 -18.10 11.90
N GLN A 189 5.10 -17.37 10.82
CA GLN A 189 6.45 -16.99 10.41
C GLN A 189 6.49 -15.69 9.60
N TYR A 190 5.33 -15.17 9.18
CA TYR A 190 5.26 -14.03 8.29
C TYR A 190 5.19 -12.72 9.07
N LYS A 191 5.81 -11.68 8.52
CA LYS A 191 5.75 -10.31 9.04
C LYS A 191 4.41 -9.65 8.70
N GLU A 192 3.92 -9.87 7.48
CA GLU A 192 2.64 -9.40 6.99
C GLU A 192 1.91 -10.51 6.23
N ALA A 193 0.58 -10.48 6.26
CA ALA A 193 -0.24 -11.41 5.50
C ALA A 193 -1.66 -10.87 5.26
N THR A 194 -2.25 -11.25 4.13
CA THR A 194 -3.69 -11.08 3.90
C THR A 194 -4.47 -12.30 4.39
N VAL A 195 -5.77 -12.12 4.63
CA VAL A 195 -6.68 -13.28 4.71
C VAL A 195 -6.75 -14.02 3.36
N PHE A 196 -7.13 -15.31 3.41
CA PHE A 196 -7.42 -16.06 2.19
C PHE A 196 -8.67 -15.51 1.50
N SER A 197 -8.57 -15.35 0.18
CA SER A 197 -9.66 -14.97 -0.71
C SER A 197 -9.37 -15.59 -2.09
N ASP A 198 -10.41 -16.13 -2.74
CA ASP A 198 -10.28 -16.92 -3.98
C ASP A 198 -9.22 -18.04 -3.91
N GLY A 199 -9.01 -18.66 -2.75
CA GLY A 199 -8.08 -19.78 -2.55
C GLY A 199 -6.59 -19.42 -2.43
N LEU A 200 -6.23 -18.13 -2.43
CA LEU A 200 -4.86 -17.66 -2.21
C LEU A 200 -4.80 -16.59 -1.12
N ALA A 201 -3.63 -16.42 -0.52
CA ALA A 201 -3.29 -15.32 0.37
C ALA A 201 -1.92 -14.75 0.00
N TRP A 202 -1.71 -13.46 0.26
CA TRP A 202 -0.38 -12.85 0.19
C TRP A 202 0.30 -12.95 1.55
N VAL A 203 1.59 -13.26 1.53
CA VAL A 203 2.45 -13.28 2.72
C VAL A 203 3.77 -12.58 2.43
N VAL A 204 4.33 -11.95 3.46
CA VAL A 204 5.61 -11.26 3.41
C VAL A 204 6.46 -11.77 4.56
N SER A 205 7.61 -12.36 4.25
CA SER A 205 8.62 -12.72 5.26
C SER A 205 9.54 -11.53 5.52
N GLU A 206 10.37 -11.60 6.57
CA GLU A 206 11.35 -10.54 6.83
C GLU A 206 12.24 -10.30 5.60
N ASN A 207 12.35 -9.03 5.17
CA ASN A 207 13.15 -8.62 4.02
C ASN A 207 12.85 -9.41 2.74
N ALA A 208 11.59 -9.79 2.51
CA ALA A 208 11.19 -10.56 1.34
C ALA A 208 10.07 -9.88 0.56
N ALA A 209 10.07 -10.05 -0.76
CA ALA A 209 8.97 -9.62 -1.61
C ALA A 209 7.66 -10.36 -1.27
N PRO A 210 6.49 -9.78 -1.58
CA PRO A 210 5.21 -10.45 -1.38
C PRO A 210 5.12 -11.74 -2.21
N ALA A 211 4.72 -12.82 -1.54
CA ALA A 211 4.51 -14.13 -2.15
C ALA A 211 3.05 -14.55 -2.02
N ALA A 212 2.47 -15.05 -3.11
CA ALA A 212 1.14 -15.66 -3.09
C ALA A 212 1.27 -17.13 -2.68
N ILE A 213 0.52 -17.54 -1.66
CA ILE A 213 0.51 -18.91 -1.16
C ILE A 213 -0.87 -19.55 -1.27
N ASP A 214 -0.90 -20.88 -1.42
CA ASP A 214 -2.13 -21.65 -1.26
C ASP A 214 -2.39 -22.05 0.21
N LYS A 215 -3.48 -22.77 0.45
CA LYS A 215 -3.92 -23.19 1.80
C LYS A 215 -2.98 -24.21 2.48
N LYS A 216 -2.00 -24.77 1.75
CA LYS A 216 -0.94 -25.61 2.31
C LYS A 216 0.32 -24.82 2.64
N GLY A 217 0.35 -23.52 2.34
CA GLY A 217 1.52 -22.66 2.49
C GLY A 217 2.51 -22.77 1.33
N GLU A 218 2.15 -23.43 0.22
CA GLU A 218 3.02 -23.53 -0.95
C GLU A 218 3.04 -22.19 -1.70
N ILE A 219 4.23 -21.62 -1.88
CA ILE A 219 4.42 -20.42 -2.72
C ILE A 219 4.07 -20.77 -4.16
N LYS A 220 3.13 -20.01 -4.74
CA LYS A 220 2.75 -20.13 -6.16
C LYS A 220 3.56 -19.18 -7.03
N PHE A 221 3.78 -17.96 -6.57
CA PHE A 221 4.62 -16.97 -7.23
C PHE A 221 4.97 -15.81 -6.28
N THR A 222 5.88 -14.95 -6.71
CA THR A 222 6.36 -13.77 -5.97
C THR A 222 6.34 -12.56 -6.90
N LEU A 223 5.98 -11.39 -6.38
CA LEU A 223 6.06 -10.12 -7.11
C LEU A 223 7.20 -9.27 -6.54
N GLN A 224 8.38 -9.35 -7.15
CA GLN A 224 9.60 -8.74 -6.61
C GLN A 224 9.52 -7.21 -6.49
N ASP A 225 8.90 -6.55 -7.48
CA ASP A 225 8.83 -5.09 -7.55
C ASP A 225 7.55 -4.52 -6.93
N ALA A 226 6.66 -5.36 -6.38
CA ALA A 226 5.43 -4.88 -5.77
C ALA A 226 5.70 -4.12 -4.46
N GLN A 227 5.09 -2.95 -4.31
CA GLN A 227 5.14 -2.17 -3.07
C GLN A 227 4.04 -2.61 -2.09
N GLU A 228 2.82 -2.75 -2.62
CA GLU A 228 1.65 -3.28 -1.93
C GLU A 228 0.96 -4.32 -2.82
N VAL A 229 0.37 -5.34 -2.19
CA VAL A 229 -0.50 -6.33 -2.83
C VAL A 229 -1.84 -6.41 -2.10
N ARG A 230 -2.93 -6.59 -2.84
CA ARG A 230 -4.28 -6.76 -2.28
C ARG A 230 -4.79 -8.18 -2.52
N LEU A 231 -5.70 -8.63 -1.66
CA LEU A 231 -6.31 -9.95 -1.74
C LEU A 231 -6.94 -10.21 -3.13
N PHE A 232 -7.05 -11.49 -3.49
CA PHE A 232 -7.68 -11.87 -4.75
C PHE A 232 -9.20 -11.67 -4.68
N LYS A 233 -9.78 -11.01 -5.68
CA LYS A 233 -11.22 -10.93 -5.91
C LYS A 233 -11.52 -11.16 -7.38
N ASP A 234 -12.50 -12.02 -7.63
CA ASP A 234 -12.91 -12.43 -8.97
C ASP A 234 -11.71 -12.95 -9.81
N GLY A 235 -10.74 -13.60 -9.15
CA GLY A 235 -9.56 -14.19 -9.78
C GLY A 235 -8.40 -13.23 -10.07
N LEU A 236 -8.51 -11.95 -9.71
CA LEU A 236 -7.44 -10.96 -9.87
C LEU A 236 -7.06 -10.34 -8.51
N ALA A 237 -5.79 -9.98 -8.36
CA ALA A 237 -5.29 -9.21 -7.22
C ALA A 237 -4.69 -7.90 -7.71
N ALA A 238 -4.99 -6.80 -7.04
CA ALA A 238 -4.33 -5.53 -7.31
C ALA A 238 -2.92 -5.55 -6.72
N PHE A 239 -1.97 -4.93 -7.41
CA PHE A 239 -0.63 -4.68 -6.89
C PHE A 239 -0.14 -3.31 -7.36
N SER A 240 0.73 -2.68 -6.58
CA SER A 240 1.33 -1.40 -6.93
C SER A 240 2.82 -1.52 -7.22
N MET A 241 3.32 -0.69 -8.12
CA MET A 241 4.74 -0.52 -8.42
C MET A 241 5.04 0.96 -8.65
N VAL A 242 6.28 1.37 -8.39
CA VAL A 242 6.76 2.69 -8.80
C VAL A 242 7.04 2.65 -10.30
N ASN A 243 6.65 3.65 -11.08
CA ASN A 243 6.99 3.76 -12.51
C ASN A 243 8.40 4.37 -12.71
N GLU A 244 8.75 4.80 -13.92
CA GLU A 244 10.05 5.45 -14.21
C GLU A 244 10.12 6.90 -13.70
N GLU A 245 8.97 7.54 -13.50
CA GLU A 245 8.84 8.92 -13.03
C GLU A 245 8.84 9.04 -11.50
N GLY A 246 8.86 7.90 -10.79
CA GLY A 246 8.79 7.85 -9.33
C GLY A 246 7.37 7.79 -8.75
N ASP A 247 6.35 7.67 -9.61
CA ASP A 247 4.95 7.56 -9.20
C ASP A 247 4.57 6.11 -8.90
N GLU A 248 3.92 5.88 -7.76
CA GLU A 248 3.27 4.60 -7.48
C GLU A 248 1.99 4.46 -8.32
N LYS A 249 1.94 3.43 -9.15
CA LYS A 249 0.78 3.08 -9.98
C LYS A 249 0.31 1.67 -9.64
N TRP A 250 -0.98 1.44 -9.82
CA TRP A 250 -1.68 0.19 -9.56
C TRP A 250 -2.02 -0.55 -10.86
N GLY A 251 -1.80 -1.86 -10.83
CA GLY A 251 -2.15 -2.83 -11.86
C GLY A 251 -2.76 -4.10 -11.25
N PHE A 252 -2.93 -5.14 -12.07
CA PHE A 252 -3.55 -6.39 -11.65
C PHE A 252 -2.82 -7.62 -12.15
N VAL A 253 -2.75 -8.62 -11.27
CA VAL A 253 -2.17 -9.93 -11.52
C VAL A 253 -3.24 -11.01 -11.39
N ASP A 254 -3.15 -12.06 -12.20
CA ASP A 254 -3.99 -13.25 -12.02
C ASP A 254 -3.42 -14.23 -10.99
N LYS A 255 -4.16 -15.32 -10.73
CA LYS A 255 -3.76 -16.37 -9.78
C LYS A 255 -2.52 -17.18 -10.19
N THR A 256 -2.00 -16.99 -11.40
CA THR A 256 -0.76 -17.62 -11.89
C THR A 256 0.46 -16.71 -11.74
N GLY A 257 0.26 -15.44 -11.38
CA GLY A 257 1.31 -14.44 -11.31
C GLY A 257 1.51 -13.66 -12.61
N LYS A 258 0.68 -13.89 -13.62
CA LYS A 258 0.74 -13.12 -14.87
C LYS A 258 0.09 -11.76 -14.66
N VAL A 259 0.83 -10.70 -15.00
CA VAL A 259 0.28 -9.34 -15.05
C VAL A 259 -0.76 -9.29 -16.19
N VAL A 260 -2.01 -9.01 -15.83
CA VAL A 260 -3.13 -8.87 -16.77
C VAL A 260 -3.31 -7.41 -17.15
N ILE A 261 -3.15 -6.52 -16.18
CA ILE A 261 -3.27 -5.08 -16.36
C ILE A 261 -2.00 -4.45 -15.82
N ASN A 262 -1.20 -3.84 -16.72
CA ASN A 262 0.02 -3.16 -16.31
C ASN A 262 -0.31 -1.98 -15.38
N PRO A 263 0.55 -1.70 -14.38
CA PRO A 263 0.34 -0.58 -13.49
C PRO A 263 0.26 0.76 -14.23
N GLN A 264 -0.87 1.44 -14.07
CA GLN A 264 -1.14 2.72 -14.75
C GLN A 264 -2.12 3.62 -13.98
N PHE A 265 -2.80 3.11 -12.96
CA PHE A 265 -3.82 3.85 -12.21
C PHE A 265 -3.25 4.38 -10.90
N ILE A 266 -3.62 5.59 -10.49
CA ILE A 266 -3.17 6.12 -9.19
C ILE A 266 -3.91 5.46 -8.01
N SER A 267 -5.07 4.86 -8.26
CA SER A 267 -5.84 4.12 -7.27
C SER A 267 -6.81 3.16 -7.95
N VAL A 268 -7.11 2.05 -7.27
CA VAL A 268 -8.02 1.02 -7.75
C VAL A 268 -8.90 0.50 -6.60
N SER A 269 -10.10 0.01 -6.94
CA SER A 269 -10.95 -0.77 -6.03
C SER A 269 -10.70 -2.28 -6.24
N ASN A 270 -11.56 -3.15 -5.71
CA ASN A 270 -11.50 -4.58 -6.01
C ASN A 270 -12.39 -4.92 -7.20
N PHE A 271 -12.02 -5.96 -7.95
CA PHE A 271 -12.93 -6.52 -8.94
C PHE A 271 -14.18 -7.10 -8.27
N SER A 272 -15.35 -6.73 -8.79
CA SER A 272 -16.64 -7.25 -8.38
C SER A 272 -17.56 -7.33 -9.59
N ASN A 273 -18.08 -8.53 -9.87
CA ASN A 273 -18.93 -8.81 -11.04
C ASN A 273 -18.26 -8.39 -12.36
N GLY A 274 -16.94 -8.61 -12.45
CA GLY A 274 -16.15 -8.33 -13.66
C GLY A 274 -15.89 -6.85 -13.95
N LYS A 275 -16.15 -5.93 -13.01
CA LYS A 275 -15.75 -4.53 -13.10
C LYS A 275 -14.89 -4.13 -11.91
N CYS A 276 -14.00 -3.17 -12.12
CA CYS A 276 -13.20 -2.54 -11.07
C CYS A 276 -13.25 -1.02 -11.23
N GLY A 277 -13.45 -0.30 -10.12
CA GLY A 277 -13.29 1.15 -10.10
C GLY A 277 -11.81 1.51 -10.17
N VAL A 278 -11.45 2.46 -11.01
CA VAL A 278 -10.07 2.93 -11.17
C VAL A 278 -10.00 4.45 -11.26
N ARG A 279 -8.91 5.03 -10.75
CA ARG A 279 -8.68 6.47 -10.74
C ARG A 279 -7.49 6.81 -11.64
N ASN A 280 -7.67 7.76 -12.55
CA ASN A 280 -6.63 8.25 -13.45
C ASN A 280 -5.79 9.38 -12.81
N ASP A 281 -4.76 9.85 -13.52
CA ASP A 281 -3.86 10.93 -13.05
C ASP A 281 -4.56 12.28 -12.84
N GLU A 282 -5.69 12.53 -13.51
CA GLU A 282 -6.53 13.71 -13.29
C GLU A 282 -7.38 13.60 -12.00
N GLY A 283 -7.28 12.47 -11.30
CA GLY A 283 -8.00 12.22 -10.06
C GLY A 283 -9.47 11.84 -10.25
N LYS A 284 -9.91 11.47 -11.45
CA LYS A 284 -11.27 11.06 -11.77
C LYS A 284 -11.42 9.54 -11.77
N TRP A 285 -12.56 9.08 -11.27
CA TRP A 285 -12.92 7.67 -11.24
C TRP A 285 -13.70 7.25 -12.49
N GLY A 286 -13.33 6.08 -13.01
CA GLY A 286 -14.01 5.32 -14.06
C GLY A 286 -14.01 3.83 -13.72
N PHE A 287 -14.39 3.00 -14.67
CA PHE A 287 -14.41 1.55 -14.48
C PHE A 287 -13.80 0.80 -15.66
N ILE A 288 -13.09 -0.27 -15.34
CA ILE A 288 -12.48 -1.20 -16.30
C ILE A 288 -13.09 -2.61 -16.18
N ASP A 289 -12.99 -3.38 -17.26
CA ASP A 289 -13.19 -4.84 -17.24
C ASP A 289 -11.92 -5.59 -16.80
N LYS A 290 -11.96 -6.93 -16.80
CA LYS A 290 -10.84 -7.78 -16.35
C LYS A 290 -9.66 -7.75 -17.30
N GLU A 291 -9.88 -7.33 -18.54
CA GLU A 291 -8.86 -7.12 -19.56
C GLU A 291 -8.22 -5.72 -19.49
N GLY A 292 -8.69 -4.86 -18.57
CA GLY A 292 -8.19 -3.50 -18.38
C GLY A 292 -8.79 -2.46 -19.31
N LYS A 293 -9.80 -2.83 -20.11
CA LYS A 293 -10.47 -1.89 -21.00
C LYS A 293 -11.43 -1.03 -20.20
N VAL A 294 -11.36 0.29 -20.41
CA VAL A 294 -12.32 1.25 -19.84
C VAL A 294 -13.72 0.97 -20.39
N VAL A 295 -14.63 0.59 -19.50
CA VAL A 295 -16.05 0.33 -19.80
C VAL A 295 -16.96 1.48 -19.36
N ILE A 296 -16.51 2.30 -18.40
CA ILE A 296 -17.14 3.56 -18.00
C ILE A 296 -16.02 4.60 -17.86
N ASN A 297 -16.14 5.70 -18.60
CA ASN A 297 -15.11 6.74 -18.64
C ASN A 297 -14.82 7.34 -17.26
N HIS A 298 -13.59 7.85 -17.09
CA HIS A 298 -13.18 8.60 -15.92
C HIS A 298 -13.94 9.93 -15.88
N GLN A 299 -14.95 10.03 -15.02
CA GLN A 299 -15.81 11.22 -14.94
C GLN A 299 -16.31 11.54 -13.52
N PHE A 300 -16.18 10.61 -12.58
CA PHE A 300 -16.68 10.77 -11.21
C PHE A 300 -15.59 11.29 -10.26
N ASP A 301 -15.99 12.02 -9.23
CA ASP A 301 -15.08 12.47 -8.17
C ASP A 301 -14.75 11.34 -7.18
N GLY A 302 -15.66 10.38 -7.06
CA GLY A 302 -15.54 9.17 -6.23
C GLY A 302 -16.38 8.03 -6.81
N ALA A 303 -15.97 6.78 -6.55
CA ALA A 303 -16.68 5.60 -7.02
C ALA A 303 -16.56 4.45 -6.03
N GLY A 304 -17.69 3.79 -5.76
CA GLY A 304 -17.74 2.58 -4.92
C GLY A 304 -17.59 1.30 -5.75
N ASP A 305 -17.72 0.17 -5.08
CA ASP A 305 -17.73 -1.13 -5.77
C ASP A 305 -19.10 -1.41 -6.41
N PHE A 306 -19.07 -2.08 -7.56
CA PHE A 306 -20.30 -2.57 -8.19
C PHE A 306 -20.94 -3.69 -7.35
N GLN A 307 -22.22 -3.52 -7.04
CA GLN A 307 -23.06 -4.52 -6.36
C GLN A 307 -24.36 -4.68 -7.13
N ASN A 308 -24.71 -5.89 -7.53
CA ASN A 308 -25.94 -6.20 -8.28
C ASN A 308 -26.16 -5.31 -9.53
N GLY A 309 -25.08 -4.94 -10.23
CA GLY A 309 -25.14 -4.09 -11.42
C GLY A 309 -25.34 -2.60 -11.15
N GLN A 310 -25.21 -2.16 -9.90
CA GLN A 310 -25.30 -0.77 -9.48
C GLN A 310 -24.03 -0.33 -8.77
N CYS A 311 -23.74 0.96 -8.78
CA CYS A 311 -22.61 1.54 -8.06
C CYS A 311 -22.98 2.93 -7.52
N VAL A 312 -22.54 3.23 -6.30
CA VAL A 312 -22.60 4.61 -5.77
C VAL A 312 -21.40 5.39 -6.30
N VAL A 313 -21.66 6.58 -6.83
CA VAL A 313 -20.64 7.49 -7.33
C VAL A 313 -20.82 8.87 -6.72
N GLU A 314 -19.73 9.60 -6.63
CA GLU A 314 -19.72 10.99 -6.17
C GLU A 314 -19.45 11.93 -7.33
N SER A 315 -20.20 13.03 -7.38
CA SER A 315 -20.02 14.10 -8.35
C SER A 315 -20.45 15.42 -7.71
N GLY A 316 -19.55 16.40 -7.65
CA GLY A 316 -19.82 17.71 -7.06
C GLY A 316 -20.16 17.65 -5.57
N ASN A 317 -19.41 16.85 -4.79
CA ASN A 317 -19.60 16.62 -3.35
C ASN A 317 -20.96 16.00 -2.95
N LYS A 318 -21.65 15.38 -3.91
CA LYS A 318 -22.89 14.64 -3.65
C LYS A 318 -22.79 13.23 -4.20
N ALA A 319 -23.46 12.32 -3.53
CA ALA A 319 -23.57 10.93 -3.94
C ALA A 319 -24.86 10.67 -4.74
N GLY A 320 -24.72 9.83 -5.76
CA GLY A 320 -25.78 9.29 -6.59
C GLY A 320 -25.50 7.82 -6.90
N VAL A 321 -26.35 7.22 -7.74
CA VAL A 321 -26.24 5.81 -8.14
C VAL A 321 -26.24 5.70 -9.64
N ILE A 322 -25.32 4.91 -10.19
CA ILE A 322 -25.26 4.57 -11.61
C ILE A 322 -25.58 3.08 -11.83
N ASP A 323 -26.04 2.78 -13.05
CA ASP A 323 -26.18 1.42 -13.55
C ASP A 323 -24.85 0.86 -14.09
N LYS A 324 -24.90 -0.38 -14.58
CA LYS A 324 -23.76 -1.11 -15.16
C LYS A 324 -23.16 -0.45 -16.41
N ASP A 325 -23.89 0.46 -17.05
CA ASP A 325 -23.50 1.17 -18.28
C ASP A 325 -23.07 2.62 -17.95
N GLY A 326 -23.00 2.99 -16.66
CA GLY A 326 -22.57 4.30 -16.19
C GLY A 326 -23.65 5.38 -16.22
N LYS A 327 -24.92 5.03 -16.43
CA LYS A 327 -26.04 5.98 -16.45
C LYS A 327 -26.60 6.16 -15.05
N TYR A 328 -26.91 7.40 -14.67
CA TYR A 328 -27.54 7.67 -13.38
C TYR A 328 -28.92 7.01 -13.26
N ILE A 329 -29.06 6.20 -12.23
CA ILE A 329 -30.34 5.73 -11.69
C ILE A 329 -30.88 6.79 -10.71
N ILE A 330 -30.00 7.27 -9.83
CA ILE A 330 -30.28 8.34 -8.88
C ILE A 330 -29.25 9.44 -9.11
N ASN A 331 -29.70 10.63 -9.51
CA ASN A 331 -28.80 11.76 -9.69
C ASN A 331 -28.12 12.16 -8.37
N PRO A 332 -26.88 12.68 -8.40
CA PRO A 332 -26.17 13.11 -7.21
C PRO A 332 -26.97 14.15 -6.41
N GLN A 333 -27.43 13.77 -5.22
CA GLN A 333 -28.30 14.63 -4.39
C GLN A 333 -28.09 14.48 -2.88
N PHE A 334 -27.57 13.35 -2.42
CA PHE A 334 -27.34 13.06 -1.00
C PHE A 334 -25.90 13.36 -0.59
N SER A 335 -25.66 13.56 0.71
CA SER A 335 -24.29 13.75 1.24
C SER A 335 -23.46 12.48 1.11
N SER A 336 -24.07 11.31 1.32
CA SER A 336 -23.48 10.01 1.00
C SER A 336 -24.57 8.97 0.74
N MET A 337 -24.21 7.89 0.04
CA MET A 337 -25.09 6.75 -0.23
C MET A 337 -24.33 5.43 -0.08
N GLN A 338 -25.05 4.36 0.22
CA GLN A 338 -24.55 2.99 0.20
C GLN A 338 -25.65 2.05 -0.32
N ILE A 339 -25.26 1.09 -1.15
CA ILE A 339 -26.17 0.04 -1.64
C ILE A 339 -26.52 -0.88 -0.46
N ASP A 340 -27.81 -1.14 -0.26
CA ASP A 340 -28.33 -1.95 0.84
C ASP A 340 -29.44 -2.91 0.35
N GLY A 341 -29.07 -3.79 -0.57
CA GLY A 341 -30.00 -4.71 -1.23
C GLY A 341 -30.85 -4.01 -2.27
N ASP A 342 -32.15 -3.93 -2.02
CA ASP A 342 -33.16 -3.25 -2.85
C ASP A 342 -33.38 -1.79 -2.46
N LEU A 343 -32.80 -1.36 -1.34
CA LEU A 343 -32.79 0.02 -0.86
C LEU A 343 -31.39 0.63 -0.95
N PHE A 344 -31.33 1.95 -0.76
CA PHE A 344 -30.09 2.69 -0.59
C PHE A 344 -30.11 3.35 0.77
N HIS A 345 -29.10 3.05 1.59
CA HIS A 345 -28.83 3.81 2.79
C HIS A 345 -28.29 5.18 2.38
N VAL A 346 -28.87 6.26 2.92
CA VAL A 346 -28.53 7.63 2.56
C VAL A 346 -28.22 8.46 3.79
N VAL A 347 -27.27 9.38 3.64
CA VAL A 347 -27.00 10.42 4.62
C VAL A 347 -27.35 11.77 4.03
N GLN A 348 -28.11 12.54 4.79
CA GLN A 348 -28.44 13.93 4.48
C GLN A 348 -28.37 14.75 5.76
N ASP A 349 -27.63 15.88 5.72
CA ASP A 349 -27.45 16.78 6.86
C ASP A 349 -26.95 16.06 8.14
N GLY A 350 -26.10 15.05 7.97
CA GLY A 350 -25.55 14.24 9.06
C GLY A 350 -26.55 13.28 9.71
N LYS A 351 -27.68 13.02 9.07
CA LYS A 351 -28.70 12.06 9.53
C LYS A 351 -28.87 10.91 8.55
N HIS A 352 -29.12 9.74 9.08
CA HIS A 352 -29.24 8.49 8.33
C HIS A 352 -30.69 8.16 8.03
N GLY A 353 -30.95 7.72 6.80
CA GLY A 353 -32.24 7.28 6.28
C GLY A 353 -32.07 6.29 5.13
N TRP A 354 -33.17 5.96 4.44
CA TRP A 354 -33.16 5.05 3.29
C TRP A 354 -34.08 5.55 2.19
N CYS A 355 -33.66 5.34 0.93
CA CYS A 355 -34.50 5.57 -0.24
C CYS A 355 -34.61 4.32 -1.12
N ASP A 356 -35.62 4.31 -1.98
CA ASP A 356 -35.77 3.31 -3.03
C ASP A 356 -34.91 3.65 -4.27
N LYS A 357 -35.00 2.80 -5.30
CA LYS A 357 -34.29 2.94 -6.57
C LYS A 357 -34.63 4.20 -7.37
N ASP A 358 -35.75 4.86 -7.09
CA ASP A 358 -36.15 6.09 -7.75
C ASP A 358 -35.70 7.33 -6.92
N GLY A 359 -34.98 7.09 -5.81
CA GLY A 359 -34.49 8.12 -4.90
C GLY A 359 -35.56 8.62 -3.91
N LYS A 360 -36.73 7.98 -3.85
CA LYS A 360 -37.79 8.37 -2.93
C LYS A 360 -37.48 7.82 -1.54
N LEU A 361 -37.51 8.71 -0.54
CA LEU A 361 -37.27 8.35 0.85
C LEU A 361 -38.35 7.36 1.35
N ILE A 362 -37.90 6.21 1.83
CA ILE A 362 -38.72 5.21 2.53
C ILE A 362 -38.64 5.45 4.04
N ILE A 363 -37.43 5.74 4.53
CA ILE A 363 -37.17 6.13 5.91
C ILE A 363 -36.49 7.49 5.84
N ASN A 364 -37.15 8.52 6.36
CA ASN A 364 -36.59 9.87 6.37
C ASN A 364 -35.28 9.92 7.18
N PRO A 365 -34.27 10.67 6.72
CA PRO A 365 -33.06 10.93 7.48
C PRO A 365 -33.37 11.49 8.87
N GLN A 366 -33.17 10.68 9.92
CA GLN A 366 -33.50 11.07 11.29
C GLN A 366 -32.56 10.46 12.34
N PHE A 367 -31.91 9.35 12.02
CA PHE A 367 -31.03 8.65 12.96
C PHE A 367 -29.66 9.30 13.02
N GLY A 368 -29.06 9.34 14.22
CA GLY A 368 -27.72 9.89 14.40
C GLY A 368 -26.65 9.04 13.71
N GLU A 369 -26.81 7.72 13.80
CA GLU A 369 -25.97 6.71 13.15
C GLU A 369 -26.89 5.57 12.71
N ALA A 370 -26.56 4.91 11.61
CA ALA A 370 -27.25 3.71 11.17
C ALA A 370 -26.35 2.81 10.34
N TYR A 371 -26.62 1.51 10.38
CA TYR A 371 -25.95 0.52 9.54
C TYR A 371 -26.91 -0.05 8.50
N PRO A 372 -26.39 -0.51 7.35
CA PRO A 372 -27.21 -1.16 6.33
C PRO A 372 -27.86 -2.45 6.86
N PHE A 373 -29.04 -2.77 6.33
CA PHE A 373 -29.73 -4.04 6.57
C PHE A 373 -28.88 -5.24 6.14
N ASN A 374 -28.02 -5.12 5.13
CA ASN A 374 -27.17 -6.20 4.63
C ASN A 374 -27.98 -7.48 4.32
N GLY A 375 -29.19 -7.29 3.78
CA GLY A 375 -30.14 -8.37 3.48
C GLY A 375 -30.99 -8.85 4.68
N ASN A 376 -30.76 -8.36 5.90
CA ASN A 376 -31.57 -8.68 7.07
C ASN A 376 -32.92 -7.94 7.05
N LYS A 377 -33.89 -8.41 7.85
CA LYS A 377 -35.21 -7.75 8.00
C LYS A 377 -35.18 -6.53 8.94
N ILE A 378 -34.19 -6.49 9.82
CA ILE A 378 -33.99 -5.41 10.79
C ILE A 378 -32.53 -4.96 10.73
N THR A 379 -32.29 -3.69 11.04
CA THR A 379 -30.93 -3.11 11.14
C THR A 379 -30.80 -2.22 12.37
N SER A 380 -29.57 -2.01 12.82
CA SER A 380 -29.30 -1.17 13.98
C SER A 380 -29.23 0.31 13.63
N VAL A 381 -29.83 1.10 14.52
CA VAL A 381 -29.88 2.57 14.43
C VAL A 381 -29.63 3.18 15.79
N GLN A 382 -28.96 4.33 15.81
CA GLN A 382 -28.79 5.13 17.00
C GLN A 382 -29.94 6.13 17.13
N SER A 383 -30.64 6.05 18.26
CA SER A 383 -31.67 7.01 18.66
C SER A 383 -31.36 7.55 20.05
N GLY A 384 -31.18 8.87 20.17
CA GLY A 384 -30.62 9.48 21.36
C GLY A 384 -29.17 9.03 21.58
N LYS A 385 -28.89 8.42 22.73
CA LYS A 385 -27.55 7.92 23.09
C LYS A 385 -27.37 6.41 22.90
N SER A 386 -28.44 5.69 22.56
CA SER A 386 -28.45 4.22 22.55
C SER A 386 -28.81 3.69 21.17
N TYR A 387 -28.36 2.47 20.91
CA TYR A 387 -28.70 1.72 19.71
C TYR A 387 -29.88 0.80 19.97
N GLY A 388 -30.77 0.75 19.00
CA GLY A 388 -31.87 -0.22 18.88
C GLY A 388 -31.90 -0.77 17.46
N TYR A 389 -32.99 -1.46 17.11
CA TYR A 389 -33.17 -2.00 15.76
C TYR A 389 -34.51 -1.58 15.18
N ILE A 390 -34.50 -1.27 13.88
CA ILE A 390 -35.69 -0.93 13.09
C ILE A 390 -35.92 -1.96 11.98
N ASP A 391 -37.16 -2.10 11.54
CA ASP A 391 -37.50 -2.80 10.30
C ASP A 391 -37.31 -1.91 9.06
N ARG A 392 -37.58 -2.49 7.87
CA ARG A 392 -37.50 -1.79 6.58
C ARG A 392 -38.53 -0.66 6.38
N ASP A 393 -39.54 -0.54 7.25
CA ASP A 393 -40.47 0.60 7.27
C ASP A 393 -39.98 1.71 8.23
N GLY A 394 -38.87 1.50 8.93
CA GLY A 394 -38.36 2.41 9.95
C GLY A 394 -39.02 2.25 11.33
N LYS A 395 -39.83 1.20 11.55
CA LYS A 395 -40.47 0.95 12.85
C LYS A 395 -39.48 0.29 13.80
N ILE A 396 -39.45 0.76 15.05
CA ILE A 396 -38.61 0.17 16.09
C ILE A 396 -39.09 -1.26 16.40
N VAL A 397 -38.20 -2.23 16.25
CA VAL A 397 -38.41 -3.65 16.57
C VAL A 397 -37.75 -4.00 17.91
N ILE A 398 -36.55 -3.49 18.15
CA ILE A 398 -35.85 -3.59 19.43
C ILE A 398 -35.60 -2.19 19.93
N ASN A 399 -36.17 -1.86 21.10
CA ASN A 399 -36.03 -0.52 21.67
C ASN A 399 -34.56 -0.14 21.89
N PRO A 400 -34.17 1.12 21.68
CA PRO A 400 -32.83 1.60 21.96
C PRO A 400 -32.43 1.33 23.42
N GLN A 401 -31.42 0.50 23.61
CA GLN A 401 -30.96 0.08 24.95
C GLN A 401 -29.47 -0.28 25.01
N PHE A 402 -28.80 -0.44 23.87
CA PHE A 402 -27.39 -0.83 23.79
C PHE A 402 -26.50 0.39 23.63
N ASP A 403 -25.27 0.33 24.14
CA ASP A 403 -24.27 1.39 23.96
C ASP A 403 -23.80 1.41 22.49
N VAL A 404 -23.64 0.22 21.89
CA VAL A 404 -23.34 -0.01 20.46
C VAL A 404 -24.08 -1.27 20.02
N ALA A 405 -24.57 -1.29 18.77
CA ALA A 405 -25.17 -2.48 18.17
C ALA A 405 -24.80 -2.60 16.68
N LEU A 406 -24.23 -3.74 16.29
CA LEU A 406 -23.90 -4.03 14.89
C LEU A 406 -25.09 -4.70 14.16
N PRO A 407 -25.08 -4.74 12.81
CA PRO A 407 -26.05 -5.53 12.04
C PRO A 407 -26.08 -7.01 12.44
N PHE A 408 -27.15 -7.70 12.09
CA PHE A 408 -27.21 -9.15 12.28
C PHE A 408 -26.31 -9.88 11.27
N ASN A 409 -25.54 -10.86 11.74
CA ASN A 409 -24.94 -11.90 10.92
C ASN A 409 -25.63 -13.23 11.27
N GLY A 410 -26.39 -13.78 10.30
CA GLY A 410 -27.23 -14.95 10.53
C GLY A 410 -28.32 -14.71 11.58
N LYS A 411 -28.14 -15.29 12.77
CA LYS A 411 -29.09 -15.18 13.90
C LYS A 411 -28.62 -14.27 15.02
N LEU A 412 -27.37 -13.81 14.99
CA LEU A 412 -26.76 -13.06 16.08
C LEU A 412 -26.38 -11.65 15.64
N ALA A 413 -26.52 -10.70 16.55
CA ALA A 413 -25.90 -9.40 16.43
C ALA A 413 -25.00 -9.13 17.63
N LEU A 414 -23.85 -8.50 17.38
CA LEU A 414 -22.94 -8.05 18.41
C LEU A 414 -23.48 -6.76 19.03
N VAL A 415 -23.54 -6.72 20.35
CA VAL A 415 -23.92 -5.53 21.12
C VAL A 415 -22.92 -5.23 22.23
N VAL A 416 -22.79 -3.95 22.55
CA VAL A 416 -22.08 -3.46 23.73
C VAL A 416 -23.10 -3.01 24.76
N SER A 417 -22.93 -3.45 26.00
CA SER A 417 -23.73 -3.00 27.14
C SER A 417 -22.88 -2.95 28.38
N ALA A 418 -22.89 -1.81 29.06
CA ALA A 418 -22.07 -1.56 30.25
C ALA A 418 -20.57 -1.87 29.98
N SER A 419 -20.08 -1.43 28.82
CA SER A 419 -18.69 -1.61 28.35
C SER A 419 -18.25 -3.07 28.17
N LYS A 420 -19.19 -4.02 28.09
CA LYS A 420 -18.93 -5.43 27.79
C LYS A 420 -19.63 -5.83 26.50
N ILE A 421 -19.01 -6.76 25.79
CA ILE A 421 -19.54 -7.27 24.53
C ILE A 421 -20.34 -8.56 24.78
N GLY A 422 -21.53 -8.60 24.20
CA GLY A 422 -22.43 -9.76 24.17
C GLY A 422 -23.05 -9.93 22.78
N PHE A 423 -23.93 -10.92 22.67
CA PHE A 423 -24.63 -11.23 21.42
C PHE A 423 -26.13 -11.40 21.68
N ILE A 424 -26.95 -10.82 20.81
CA ILE A 424 -28.41 -10.91 20.90
C ILE A 424 -29.01 -11.71 19.75
N ASP A 425 -30.17 -12.31 20.00
CA ASP A 425 -31.05 -12.88 18.99
C ASP A 425 -31.92 -11.79 18.31
N LYS A 426 -32.77 -12.20 17.36
CA LYS A 426 -33.62 -11.29 16.58
C LYS A 426 -34.79 -10.72 17.40
N GLU A 427 -35.07 -11.30 18.56
CA GLU A 427 -36.02 -10.83 19.55
C GLU A 427 -35.38 -9.82 20.53
N GLY A 428 -34.07 -9.56 20.41
CA GLY A 428 -33.32 -8.64 21.25
C GLY A 428 -32.91 -9.22 22.60
N LYS A 429 -33.02 -10.54 22.80
CA LYS A 429 -32.57 -11.23 24.02
C LYS A 429 -31.12 -11.63 23.88
N TYR A 430 -30.38 -11.60 24.99
CA TYR A 430 -29.01 -12.09 25.01
C TYR A 430 -28.95 -13.59 24.73
N ALA A 431 -28.40 -13.96 23.58
CA ALA A 431 -27.95 -15.32 23.31
C ALA A 431 -26.64 -15.60 24.06
N ILE A 432 -25.77 -14.59 24.15
CA ILE A 432 -24.56 -14.60 24.96
C ILE A 432 -24.54 -13.30 25.77
N ASN A 433 -24.56 -13.43 27.09
CA ASN A 433 -24.55 -12.26 27.98
C ASN A 433 -23.28 -11.41 27.78
N PRO A 434 -23.35 -10.08 27.96
CA PRO A 434 -22.18 -9.21 27.90
C PRO A 434 -21.09 -9.65 28.89
N GLN A 435 -19.95 -10.09 28.37
CA GLN A 435 -18.86 -10.62 29.20
C GLN A 435 -17.46 -10.42 28.60
N PHE A 436 -17.35 -10.20 27.29
CA PHE A 436 -16.05 -10.02 26.63
C PHE A 436 -15.58 -8.57 26.73
N ASP A 437 -14.26 -8.40 26.83
CA ASP A 437 -13.60 -7.10 26.89
C ASP A 437 -13.43 -6.48 25.49
N ASP A 438 -13.24 -7.31 24.47
CA ASP A 438 -13.02 -6.86 23.10
C ASP A 438 -13.40 -7.95 22.08
N VAL A 439 -13.49 -7.56 20.81
CA VAL A 439 -13.58 -8.44 19.64
C VAL A 439 -12.57 -8.04 18.59
N SER A 440 -12.21 -8.96 17.70
CA SER A 440 -11.24 -8.60 16.67
C SER A 440 -11.79 -7.50 15.76
N ARG A 441 -10.91 -6.60 15.31
CA ARG A 441 -11.26 -5.55 14.33
C ARG A 441 -11.80 -6.15 13.04
N ASP A 442 -11.21 -7.27 12.63
CA ASP A 442 -11.64 -8.01 11.45
C ASP A 442 -13.10 -8.52 11.57
N LEU A 443 -13.53 -8.95 12.77
CA LEU A 443 -14.92 -9.32 13.02
C LEU A 443 -15.86 -8.13 12.81
N VAL A 444 -15.52 -6.97 13.38
CA VAL A 444 -16.33 -5.75 13.21
C VAL A 444 -16.42 -5.38 11.73
N GLN A 445 -15.29 -5.36 11.01
CA GLN A 445 -15.26 -5.08 9.58
C GLN A 445 -16.12 -6.06 8.76
N TYR A 446 -16.09 -7.34 9.14
CA TYR A 446 -16.89 -8.38 8.50
C TYR A 446 -18.39 -8.20 8.74
N PHE A 447 -18.81 -7.84 9.96
CA PHE A 447 -20.21 -7.53 10.27
C PHE A 447 -20.76 -6.35 9.46
N LEU A 448 -19.90 -5.35 9.22
CA LEU A 448 -20.28 -4.12 8.55
C LEU A 448 -20.32 -4.25 7.03
N THR A 449 -19.32 -4.93 6.44
CA THR A 449 -19.08 -4.91 4.99
C THR A 449 -18.89 -6.28 4.36
N GLY A 450 -18.73 -7.35 5.16
CA GLY A 450 -18.24 -8.65 4.71
C GLY A 450 -16.75 -8.67 4.32
N GLY A 451 -16.05 -7.55 4.45
CA GLY A 451 -14.63 -7.38 4.12
C GLY A 451 -13.68 -7.88 5.21
N SER A 452 -12.43 -7.46 5.13
CA SER A 452 -11.38 -7.74 6.12
C SER A 452 -10.47 -6.52 6.26
N GLU A 453 -9.94 -6.30 7.46
CA GLU A 453 -8.86 -5.33 7.70
C GLU A 453 -7.53 -5.81 7.11
N TYR A 454 -7.39 -7.12 6.90
CA TYR A 454 -6.19 -7.77 6.35
C TYR A 454 -6.38 -8.04 4.86
N SER A 455 -6.82 -7.01 4.13
CA SER A 455 -7.08 -7.08 2.68
C SER A 455 -5.88 -6.71 1.82
N SER A 456 -4.81 -6.21 2.42
CA SER A 456 -3.56 -5.92 1.73
C SER A 456 -2.34 -6.25 2.59
N ALA A 457 -1.20 -6.40 1.92
CA ALA A 457 0.09 -6.60 2.56
C ALA A 457 1.12 -5.67 1.90
N ASN A 458 1.90 -5.00 2.74
CA ASN A 458 3.02 -4.16 2.34
C ASN A 458 4.32 -4.91 2.57
N THR A 459 5.34 -4.61 1.77
CA THR A 459 6.69 -5.14 1.96
C THR A 459 7.70 -4.02 2.20
N ASP A 460 8.78 -4.30 2.92
CA ASP A 460 9.98 -3.46 3.02
C ASP A 460 11.15 -4.00 2.17
N TYR A 461 10.87 -4.99 1.32
CA TYR A 461 11.83 -5.62 0.45
C TYR A 461 12.57 -4.60 -0.41
N PHE A 462 13.89 -4.74 -0.44
CA PHE A 462 14.81 -3.94 -1.23
C PHE A 462 15.71 -4.89 -2.01
N ASN A 463 15.59 -4.86 -3.34
CA ASN A 463 16.20 -5.87 -4.21
C ASN A 463 17.68 -5.54 -4.51
N VAL A 464 18.54 -5.74 -3.50
CA VAL A 464 20.00 -5.55 -3.62
C VAL A 464 20.59 -6.42 -4.74
N GLY A 465 20.04 -7.62 -4.95
CA GLY A 465 20.47 -8.53 -6.01
C GLY A 465 20.36 -7.90 -7.39
N ALA A 466 19.25 -7.24 -7.70
CA ALA A 466 19.05 -6.54 -8.95
C ALA A 466 20.06 -5.39 -9.14
N ILE A 467 20.34 -4.61 -8.09
CA ILE A 467 21.35 -3.54 -8.12
C ILE A 467 22.73 -4.08 -8.48
N THR A 468 23.18 -5.14 -7.81
CA THR A 468 24.50 -5.68 -8.13
C THR A 468 24.54 -6.36 -9.51
N SER A 469 23.41 -6.79 -10.06
CA SER A 469 23.35 -7.48 -11.35
C SER A 469 23.69 -6.58 -12.55
N VAL A 470 23.50 -5.27 -12.44
CA VAL A 470 23.87 -4.32 -13.51
C VAL A 470 25.37 -4.00 -13.55
N LEU A 471 26.11 -4.37 -12.49
CA LEU A 471 27.53 -4.09 -12.35
C LEU A 471 28.37 -5.17 -13.02
N ASN A 472 29.18 -4.77 -14.01
CA ASN A 472 30.18 -5.62 -14.62
C ASN A 472 31.55 -4.96 -14.51
N PHE A 473 32.42 -5.51 -13.66
CA PHE A 473 33.76 -4.96 -13.41
C PHE A 473 34.78 -5.31 -14.50
N ASP A 474 34.50 -6.36 -15.28
CA ASP A 474 35.40 -6.82 -16.34
C ASP A 474 35.14 -6.13 -17.66
N SER A 475 33.87 -5.93 -17.97
CA SER A 475 33.43 -5.23 -19.16
C SER A 475 32.25 -4.31 -18.82
N PRO A 476 32.52 -3.13 -18.23
CA PRO A 476 31.49 -2.18 -17.84
C PRO A 476 30.68 -1.76 -19.06
N GLU A 477 29.37 -2.03 -19.04
CA GLU A 477 28.50 -1.87 -20.20
C GLU A 477 29.07 -2.47 -21.51
N GLY A 478 29.83 -3.57 -21.43
CA GLY A 478 30.43 -4.21 -22.61
C GLY A 478 31.66 -3.51 -23.19
N PHE A 479 32.22 -2.49 -22.51
CA PHE A 479 33.46 -1.83 -22.91
C PHE A 479 34.69 -2.43 -22.23
N THR A 480 35.87 -2.11 -22.75
CA THR A 480 37.16 -2.41 -22.13
C THR A 480 38.07 -1.19 -22.26
N PHE A 481 39.23 -1.19 -21.59
CA PHE A 481 40.24 -0.13 -21.78
C PHE A 481 40.84 -0.06 -23.20
N ASN A 482 40.53 -1.04 -24.06
CA ASN A 482 40.90 -1.00 -25.49
C ASN A 482 39.81 -0.43 -26.39
N SER A 483 38.59 -0.23 -25.88
CA SER A 483 37.52 0.46 -26.60
C SER A 483 37.92 1.92 -26.85
N THR A 484 37.28 2.56 -27.81
CA THR A 484 37.50 3.98 -28.12
C THR A 484 36.25 4.83 -27.85
N PHE A 485 36.38 6.15 -27.82
CA PHE A 485 35.24 7.06 -27.77
C PHE A 485 34.29 6.88 -28.98
N ASP A 486 34.80 6.48 -30.15
CA ASP A 486 33.99 6.10 -31.32
C ASP A 486 33.11 4.87 -31.03
N ASP A 487 33.64 3.86 -30.34
CA ASP A 487 32.84 2.68 -29.94
C ASP A 487 31.71 3.07 -28.99
N VAL A 488 31.99 3.98 -28.05
CA VAL A 488 31.01 4.52 -27.10
C VAL A 488 29.93 5.30 -27.84
N MET A 489 30.32 6.22 -28.72
CA MET A 489 29.39 6.98 -29.56
C MET A 489 28.52 6.06 -30.40
N LYS A 490 29.10 5.03 -31.01
CA LYS A 490 28.37 4.07 -31.83
C LYS A 490 27.36 3.27 -31.03
N LYS A 491 27.72 2.80 -29.83
CA LYS A 491 26.82 1.98 -29.00
C LYS A 491 25.60 2.78 -28.51
N TYR A 492 25.79 4.04 -28.15
CA TYR A 492 24.75 4.89 -27.56
C TYR A 492 24.20 5.95 -28.52
N GLU A 493 24.57 5.89 -29.79
CA GLU A 493 24.17 6.84 -30.84
C GLU A 493 24.44 8.31 -30.45
N LEU A 494 25.58 8.55 -29.79
CA LEU A 494 25.96 9.87 -29.28
C LEU A 494 26.65 10.72 -30.35
N GLN A 495 26.64 12.02 -30.13
CA GLN A 495 27.33 13.02 -30.94
C GLN A 495 28.51 13.61 -30.14
N GLU A 496 29.54 14.10 -30.82
CA GLU A 496 30.77 14.65 -30.21
C GLU A 496 30.49 15.66 -29.08
N ARG A 497 29.45 16.49 -29.24
CA ARG A 497 29.03 17.50 -28.25
C ARG A 497 28.67 16.93 -26.86
N LYS A 498 28.49 15.62 -26.74
CA LYS A 498 28.25 14.94 -25.46
C LYS A 498 29.54 14.81 -24.63
N PHE A 499 30.70 14.95 -25.25
CA PHE A 499 31.99 14.91 -24.59
C PHE A 499 32.48 16.34 -24.36
N GLY A 500 32.77 16.69 -23.11
CA GLY A 500 33.27 18.02 -22.77
C GLY A 500 34.78 18.11 -23.01
N LYS A 501 35.23 19.07 -23.81
CA LYS A 501 36.66 19.31 -24.08
C LYS A 501 37.54 19.60 -22.85
N TYR A 502 36.93 20.00 -21.73
CA TYR A 502 37.60 20.26 -20.46
C TYR A 502 37.22 19.27 -19.35
N SER A 503 36.50 18.19 -19.71
CA SER A 503 36.05 17.17 -18.77
C SER A 503 36.76 15.86 -19.07
N SER A 504 37.14 15.14 -18.02
CA SER A 504 37.57 13.75 -18.09
C SER A 504 36.45 12.78 -17.72
N GLU A 505 35.22 13.28 -17.52
CA GLU A 505 34.05 12.49 -17.12
C GLU A 505 32.89 12.79 -18.07
N HIS A 506 32.31 11.73 -18.63
CA HIS A 506 31.26 11.84 -19.63
C HIS A 506 30.11 10.89 -19.31
N GLU A 507 28.97 11.44 -18.91
CA GLU A 507 27.74 10.66 -18.69
C GLU A 507 27.19 10.20 -20.04
N VAL A 508 27.11 8.88 -20.23
CA VAL A 508 26.62 8.28 -21.48
C VAL A 508 25.30 7.53 -21.29
N LEU A 509 24.97 7.15 -20.05
CA LEU A 509 23.64 6.73 -19.63
C LEU A 509 23.26 7.52 -18.38
N SER A 510 22.02 8.02 -18.35
CA SER A 510 21.53 8.84 -17.25
C SER A 510 20.31 8.20 -16.59
N SER A 511 20.35 8.04 -15.26
CA SER A 511 19.22 7.67 -14.40
C SER A 511 18.42 6.46 -14.88
N LYS A 512 19.11 5.43 -15.38
CA LYS A 512 18.47 4.20 -15.85
C LYS A 512 17.92 3.41 -14.65
N LYS A 513 16.61 3.20 -14.62
CA LYS A 513 15.94 2.48 -13.53
C LYS A 513 16.46 1.03 -13.42
N ILE A 514 16.74 0.59 -12.19
CA ILE A 514 17.09 -0.79 -11.86
C ILE A 514 15.93 -1.47 -11.13
N THR A 515 15.44 -0.82 -10.06
CA THR A 515 14.31 -1.27 -9.22
C THR A 515 13.44 -0.05 -8.91
N ASN A 516 12.38 -0.23 -8.12
CA ASN A 516 11.61 0.92 -7.62
C ASN A 516 12.41 1.85 -6.70
N ASP A 517 13.48 1.34 -6.11
CA ASP A 517 14.26 1.99 -5.07
C ASP A 517 15.72 2.28 -5.50
N ALA A 518 16.04 2.07 -6.79
CA ALA A 518 17.39 2.29 -7.31
C ALA A 518 17.42 2.55 -8.82
N SER A 519 18.28 3.47 -9.24
CA SER A 519 18.64 3.75 -10.63
C SER A 519 20.17 3.86 -10.76
N TYR A 520 20.70 3.85 -11.99
CA TYR A 520 22.12 4.16 -12.22
C TYR A 520 22.37 5.05 -13.44
N SER A 521 23.39 5.89 -13.31
CA SER A 521 24.07 6.53 -14.44
C SER A 521 25.38 5.80 -14.73
N PHE A 522 25.82 5.86 -15.99
CA PHE A 522 27.09 5.28 -16.44
C PHE A 522 27.95 6.33 -17.13
N TYR A 523 29.22 6.36 -16.75
CA TYR A 523 30.19 7.34 -17.19
C TYR A 523 31.38 6.65 -17.85
N VAL A 524 31.89 7.30 -18.91
CA VAL A 524 33.17 6.98 -19.52
C VAL A 524 34.17 8.04 -19.10
N LEU A 525 35.33 7.60 -18.59
CA LEU A 525 36.38 8.47 -18.07
C LEU A 525 37.55 8.57 -19.06
N GLY A 526 38.16 9.74 -19.14
CA GLY A 526 39.30 10.04 -20.04
C GLY A 526 39.02 11.22 -20.97
N SER A 527 40.06 11.74 -21.63
CA SER A 527 39.91 12.86 -22.58
C SER A 527 39.51 12.36 -23.96
N ALA A 528 38.34 12.79 -24.45
CA ALA A 528 37.92 12.58 -25.85
C ALA A 528 38.55 13.59 -26.84
N TYR A 529 39.32 14.56 -26.34
CA TYR A 529 39.93 15.61 -27.14
C TYR A 529 41.44 15.59 -27.00
N ASP A 530 42.12 15.80 -28.13
CA ASP A 530 43.55 16.07 -28.15
C ASP A 530 43.79 17.56 -27.96
N LYS A 531 44.77 17.89 -27.11
CA LYS A 531 45.25 19.25 -26.92
C LYS A 531 46.23 19.57 -28.05
N ILE A 532 45.90 20.54 -28.88
CA ILE A 532 46.74 20.98 -29.99
C ILE A 532 47.22 22.42 -29.75
N THR A 533 48.47 22.70 -30.08
CA THR A 533 49.00 24.06 -30.08
C THR A 533 48.83 24.65 -31.48
N VAL A 534 48.16 25.79 -31.56
CA VAL A 534 47.88 26.47 -32.84
C VAL A 534 48.55 27.83 -32.81
N THR A 535 49.39 28.12 -33.80
CA THR A 535 50.01 29.44 -33.94
C THR A 535 49.02 30.36 -34.66
N LYS A 536 48.60 31.44 -34.00
CA LYS A 536 47.68 32.45 -34.52
C LYS A 536 48.39 33.77 -34.75
N GLY A 537 47.92 34.53 -35.74
CA GLY A 537 48.49 35.82 -36.14
C GLY A 537 49.12 35.79 -37.53
N SER A 538 49.41 36.97 -38.08
CA SER A 538 50.01 37.14 -39.41
C SER A 538 51.07 38.23 -39.38
N GLY A 539 52.21 38.01 -40.02
CA GLY A 539 53.33 38.96 -40.06
C GLY A 539 54.23 38.87 -38.83
N TRP A 540 54.57 40.01 -38.23
CA TRP A 540 55.58 40.16 -37.16
C TRP A 540 55.04 39.93 -35.75
N TYR A 541 53.77 39.51 -35.64
CA TYR A 541 53.13 39.14 -34.39
C TYR A 541 52.40 37.81 -34.55
N THR A 542 52.97 36.76 -33.97
CA THR A 542 52.33 35.45 -33.79
C THR A 542 52.30 35.10 -32.31
N TYR A 543 51.27 34.37 -31.90
CA TYR A 543 51.14 33.81 -30.56
C TYR A 543 50.62 32.38 -30.63
N THR A 544 51.01 31.55 -29.67
CA THR A 544 50.52 30.17 -29.56
C THR A 544 49.26 30.14 -28.71
N ASP A 545 48.22 29.49 -29.23
CA ASP A 545 46.97 29.22 -28.53
C ASP A 545 46.80 27.71 -28.34
N THR A 546 46.00 27.30 -27.35
CA THR A 546 45.64 25.90 -27.14
C THR A 546 44.23 25.66 -27.65
N GLU A 547 44.11 24.80 -28.66
CA GLU A 547 42.82 24.31 -29.13
C GLU A 547 42.62 22.84 -28.77
N TYR A 548 41.38 22.38 -28.85
CA TYR A 548 40.99 21.02 -28.52
C TYR A 548 40.30 20.42 -29.73
N LYS A 549 40.88 19.35 -30.29
CA LYS A 549 40.32 18.65 -31.43
C LYS A 549 39.75 17.32 -30.96
N PHE A 550 38.49 17.05 -31.28
CA PHE A 550 37.87 15.78 -30.93
C PHE A 550 38.63 14.63 -31.61
N ASN A 551 38.97 13.60 -30.84
CA ASN A 551 39.59 12.39 -31.33
C ASN A 551 38.87 11.17 -30.78
N GLY A 552 37.91 10.66 -31.56
CA GLY A 552 37.12 9.49 -31.22
C GLY A 552 37.94 8.20 -31.06
N LYS A 553 39.20 8.17 -31.52
CA LYS A 553 40.11 7.03 -31.32
C LYS A 553 40.78 7.01 -29.95
N ASN A 554 40.65 8.09 -29.17
CA ASN A 554 41.14 8.12 -27.80
C ASN A 554 40.48 7.01 -26.98
N LYS A 555 41.26 6.41 -26.08
CA LYS A 555 40.83 5.29 -25.24
C LYS A 555 40.38 5.82 -23.87
N PRO A 556 39.30 5.27 -23.29
CA PRO A 556 38.93 5.58 -21.92
C PRO A 556 40.03 5.19 -20.93
N THR A 557 40.24 6.03 -19.92
CA THR A 557 41.12 5.73 -18.78
C THR A 557 40.38 4.99 -17.67
N GLY A 558 39.04 5.01 -17.71
CA GLY A 558 38.18 4.45 -16.69
C GLY A 558 36.72 4.40 -17.09
N PHE A 559 35.93 3.75 -16.25
CA PHE A 559 34.47 3.73 -16.32
C PHE A 559 33.91 3.97 -14.92
N ALA A 560 32.72 4.57 -14.82
CA ALA A 560 32.06 4.68 -13.53
C ALA A 560 30.57 4.35 -13.59
N TYR A 561 30.09 3.67 -12.56
CA TYR A 561 28.67 3.55 -12.25
C TYR A 561 28.35 4.53 -11.11
N SER A 562 27.28 5.30 -11.24
CA SER A 562 26.70 6.04 -10.12
C SER A 562 25.32 5.47 -9.83
N ILE A 563 25.18 4.72 -8.74
CA ILE A 563 23.91 4.14 -8.30
C ILE A 563 23.24 5.13 -7.36
N SER A 564 22.02 5.54 -7.68
CA SER A 564 21.20 6.39 -6.82
C SER A 564 20.06 5.59 -6.22
N LEU A 565 20.03 5.52 -4.90
CA LEU A 565 19.04 4.86 -4.07
C LEU A 565 17.93 5.84 -3.70
N SER A 566 16.70 5.34 -3.71
CA SER A 566 15.49 6.09 -3.39
C SER A 566 14.53 5.22 -2.58
N GLY A 567 13.42 5.80 -2.11
CA GLY A 567 12.36 5.05 -1.44
C GLY A 567 12.89 4.21 -0.26
N LYS A 568 12.68 2.89 -0.33
CA LYS A 568 13.12 1.91 0.67
C LYS A 568 14.61 1.62 0.64
N GLY A 569 15.31 2.05 -0.41
CA GLY A 569 16.76 1.89 -0.57
C GLY A 569 17.58 2.99 0.09
N TYR A 570 17.00 4.16 0.33
CA TYR A 570 17.70 5.27 0.98
C TYR A 570 18.18 4.87 2.39
N GLY A 571 19.47 5.06 2.70
CA GLY A 571 20.05 4.63 3.97
C GLY A 571 20.41 3.13 4.04
N LYS A 572 20.38 2.40 2.91
CA LYS A 572 20.78 0.99 2.80
C LYS A 572 22.07 0.81 1.98
N GLU A 573 22.92 1.82 1.93
CA GLU A 573 24.17 1.83 1.18
C GLU A 573 25.08 0.68 1.63
N ASP A 574 25.20 0.45 2.94
CA ASP A 574 25.98 -0.65 3.53
C ASP A 574 25.56 -2.03 3.02
N ALA A 575 24.25 -2.24 2.83
CA ALA A 575 23.71 -3.51 2.32
C ALA A 575 24.10 -3.72 0.85
N VAL A 576 24.06 -2.65 0.05
CA VAL A 576 24.49 -2.67 -1.35
C VAL A 576 26.01 -2.86 -1.44
N PHE A 577 26.77 -2.11 -0.65
CA PHE A 577 28.22 -2.22 -0.57
C PHE A 577 28.68 -3.62 -0.20
N SER A 578 28.10 -4.21 0.84
CA SER A 578 28.41 -5.59 1.26
C SER A 578 28.16 -6.59 0.13
N ALA A 579 27.07 -6.40 -0.63
CA ALA A 579 26.76 -7.24 -1.79
C ALA A 579 27.74 -7.01 -2.95
N ILE A 580 28.15 -5.77 -3.22
CA ILE A 580 29.18 -5.45 -4.22
C ILE A 580 30.50 -6.10 -3.84
N GLN A 581 30.94 -5.95 -2.59
CA GLN A 581 32.20 -6.51 -2.09
C GLN A 581 32.25 -8.03 -2.28
N SER A 582 31.13 -8.73 -2.10
CA SER A 582 31.05 -10.18 -2.35
C SER A 582 31.32 -10.58 -3.81
N LYS A 583 31.13 -9.67 -4.77
CA LYS A 583 31.42 -9.88 -6.19
C LYS A 583 32.87 -9.59 -6.58
N LEU A 584 33.64 -8.93 -5.72
CA LEU A 584 35.04 -8.56 -5.97
C LEU A 584 36.02 -9.71 -5.68
N SER A 585 35.64 -10.95 -6.03
CA SER A 585 36.51 -12.11 -5.85
C SER A 585 37.80 -11.94 -6.66
N GLY A 586 38.95 -11.95 -5.99
CA GLY A 586 40.27 -11.77 -6.63
C GLY A 586 40.86 -10.37 -6.45
N TYR A 587 40.06 -9.39 -6.02
CA TYR A 587 40.55 -8.08 -5.61
C TYR A 587 40.92 -8.09 -4.13
N LYS A 588 41.97 -7.35 -3.78
CA LYS A 588 42.37 -7.08 -2.39
C LYS A 588 42.04 -5.63 -2.04
N LYS A 589 41.46 -5.43 -0.86
CA LYS A 589 41.24 -4.09 -0.32
C LYS A 589 42.57 -3.43 0.01
N ASP A 590 42.75 -2.19 -0.42
CA ASP A 590 43.88 -1.34 -0.06
C ASP A 590 43.55 -0.56 1.22
N GLU A 591 43.98 -1.08 2.36
CA GLU A 591 43.67 -0.50 3.68
C GLU A 591 44.33 0.87 3.89
N ASN A 592 45.38 1.22 3.14
CA ASN A 592 46.08 2.51 3.31
C ASN A 592 45.36 3.64 2.57
N ARG A 593 44.69 3.31 1.46
CA ARG A 593 43.97 4.30 0.64
C ARG A 593 42.46 4.27 0.86
N SER A 594 41.92 3.26 1.54
CA SER A 594 40.51 3.21 1.93
C SER A 594 40.25 4.06 3.18
N GLY A 595 39.11 4.74 3.22
CA GLY A 595 38.56 5.46 4.37
C GLY A 595 37.23 4.88 4.85
N ASP A 596 36.45 5.69 5.57
CA ASP A 596 35.18 5.27 6.17
C ASP A 596 34.06 5.08 5.13
N ASP A 597 34.02 5.92 4.09
CA ASP A 597 32.99 5.92 3.05
C ASP A 597 33.57 5.78 1.62
N ASP A 598 34.86 5.46 1.51
CA ASP A 598 35.58 5.38 0.25
C ASP A 598 36.56 4.21 0.26
N PHE A 599 36.31 3.20 -0.57
CA PHE A 599 36.96 1.90 -0.48
C PHE A 599 37.66 1.57 -1.79
N ILE A 600 38.94 1.23 -1.70
CA ILE A 600 39.76 0.91 -2.87
C ILE A 600 40.11 -0.57 -2.86
N PHE A 601 39.87 -1.22 -4.00
CA PHE A 601 40.15 -2.63 -4.24
C PHE A 601 41.00 -2.78 -5.49
N THR A 602 42.02 -3.65 -5.47
CA THR A 602 42.88 -3.89 -6.63
C THR A 602 43.21 -5.37 -6.81
N ASP A 603 43.29 -5.83 -8.05
CA ASP A 603 43.82 -7.15 -8.43
C ASP A 603 45.25 -7.07 -9.00
N GLY A 604 45.86 -5.87 -8.95
CA GLY A 604 47.17 -5.55 -9.54
C GLY A 604 47.12 -5.14 -11.02
N LYS A 605 45.99 -5.27 -11.71
CA LYS A 605 45.80 -4.81 -13.10
C LYS A 605 44.72 -3.73 -13.20
N LYS A 606 43.71 -3.80 -12.36
CA LYS A 606 42.61 -2.86 -12.26
C LYS A 606 42.49 -2.37 -10.82
N GLU A 607 41.93 -1.19 -10.70
CA GLU A 607 41.49 -0.62 -9.44
C GLU A 607 39.99 -0.37 -9.49
N ILE A 608 39.31 -0.69 -8.40
CA ILE A 608 37.89 -0.42 -8.19
C ILE A 608 37.79 0.42 -6.93
N ARG A 609 37.33 1.67 -7.10
CA ARG A 609 37.02 2.58 -6.00
C ARG A 609 35.51 2.63 -5.82
N ILE A 610 35.03 2.44 -4.60
CA ILE A 610 33.61 2.51 -4.25
C ILE A 610 33.46 3.61 -3.21
N ALA A 611 32.79 4.70 -3.56
CA ALA A 611 32.47 5.80 -2.65
C ALA A 611 30.97 5.79 -2.34
N MET A 612 30.61 5.89 -1.06
CA MET A 612 29.23 5.95 -0.59
C MET A 612 28.92 7.36 -0.08
N ASN A 613 27.80 7.94 -0.50
CA ASN A 613 27.36 9.27 -0.08
C ASN A 613 25.84 9.29 0.04
N SER A 614 25.29 9.18 1.26
CA SER A 614 23.86 9.40 1.60
C SER A 614 22.87 9.30 0.43
N GLY A 615 22.55 8.08 0.00
CA GLY A 615 21.68 7.78 -1.12
C GLY A 615 22.41 7.42 -2.42
N ASP A 616 23.69 7.73 -2.58
CA ASP A 616 24.46 7.46 -3.79
C ASP A 616 25.65 6.54 -3.53
N ILE A 617 25.94 5.65 -4.49
CA ILE A 617 27.11 4.76 -4.50
C ILE A 617 27.81 4.92 -5.84
N VAL A 618 29.00 5.51 -5.83
CA VAL A 618 29.82 5.72 -7.01
C VAL A 618 30.90 4.65 -7.07
N ILE A 619 30.96 3.93 -8.19
CA ILE A 619 31.91 2.85 -8.42
C ILE A 619 32.76 3.21 -9.62
N VAL A 620 34.03 3.51 -9.40
CA VAL A 620 35.01 3.84 -10.43
C VAL A 620 35.89 2.64 -10.71
N ILE A 621 36.05 2.30 -11.98
CA ILE A 621 36.85 1.18 -12.48
C ILE A 621 37.94 1.76 -13.38
N SER A 622 39.20 1.66 -12.98
CA SER A 622 40.36 2.20 -13.70
C SER A 622 41.43 1.14 -13.91
N ALA A 623 42.32 1.38 -14.87
CA ALA A 623 43.56 0.60 -14.94
C ALA A 623 44.41 0.90 -13.70
N ALA A 624 45.01 -0.14 -13.11
CA ALA A 624 45.96 0.08 -12.02
C ALA A 624 47.14 0.87 -12.58
N THR A 625 47.40 2.05 -12.02
CA THR A 625 48.61 2.81 -12.31
C THR A 625 49.80 1.98 -11.86
N SER A 626 50.62 1.48 -12.78
CA SER A 626 51.99 1.10 -12.44
C SER A 626 52.67 2.35 -11.88
N GLU A 627 53.35 2.22 -10.74
CA GLU A 627 54.32 3.23 -10.31
C GLU A 627 55.19 3.63 -11.51
N GLU A 628 55.30 4.95 -11.72
CA GLU A 628 56.11 5.63 -12.76
C GLU A 628 55.64 5.44 -14.22
N ALA A 629 54.68 6.27 -14.65
CA ALA A 629 54.62 6.73 -16.04
C ALA A 629 54.95 8.23 -16.04
N THR A 630 56.19 8.56 -16.37
CA THR A 630 56.58 9.92 -16.75
C THR A 630 55.82 10.31 -18.00
N ASP A 631 55.09 11.42 -17.95
CA ASP A 631 54.48 12.07 -19.11
C ASP A 631 55.57 12.41 -20.14
N GLU A 632 55.82 11.53 -21.10
CA GLU A 632 56.44 11.93 -22.37
C GLU A 632 55.31 12.41 -23.29
N GLU A 633 55.10 13.73 -23.27
CA GLU A 633 54.29 14.47 -24.26
C GLU A 633 54.84 14.20 -25.66
N VAL A 634 54.14 13.39 -26.45
CA VAL A 634 54.35 13.35 -27.90
C VAL A 634 53.58 14.53 -28.49
N VAL A 635 54.28 15.66 -28.64
CA VAL A 635 53.78 16.85 -29.33
C VAL A 635 53.84 16.61 -30.84
N GLU A 636 52.67 16.35 -31.46
CA GLU A 636 52.56 16.34 -32.92
C GLU A 636 52.37 17.78 -33.41
N VAL A 637 53.45 18.36 -33.95
CA VAL A 637 53.43 19.70 -34.56
C VAL A 637 52.82 19.59 -35.96
N VAL A 638 51.61 20.11 -36.15
CA VAL A 638 50.98 20.22 -37.47
C VAL A 638 51.12 21.67 -37.95
N GLU A 639 51.96 21.88 -38.96
CA GLU A 639 52.14 23.16 -39.64
C GLU A 639 50.99 23.35 -40.65
N VAL A 640 50.09 24.29 -40.37
CA VAL A 640 49.02 24.68 -41.32
C VAL A 640 49.41 26.00 -41.97
N VAL A 641 49.79 25.94 -43.25
CA VAL A 641 50.03 27.13 -44.09
C VAL A 641 48.71 27.50 -44.75
N GLU A 642 48.04 28.56 -44.30
CA GLU A 642 46.97 29.20 -45.07
C GLU A 642 47.59 30.17 -46.08
N GLU A 643 47.63 29.78 -47.36
CA GLU A 643 47.83 30.71 -48.47
C GLU A 643 46.55 31.54 -48.67
N TYR A 644 46.59 32.82 -48.30
CA TYR A 644 45.65 33.80 -48.85
C TYR A 644 46.26 34.35 -50.15
N GLY A 645 45.61 34.05 -51.27
CA GLY A 645 45.94 34.60 -52.58
C GLY A 645 45.73 36.12 -52.65
N ASP A 646 46.58 36.75 -53.48
CA ASP A 646 46.71 38.20 -53.74
C ASP A 646 45.41 38.99 -53.91
#